data_AF-A0A1G0LRX2-F1
#
_entry.id   AF-A0A1G0LRX2-F1
#
_cell.length_a   1.000
_cell.length_b   1.000
_cell.length_c   1.000
_cell.angle_alpha   90.00
_cell.angle_beta   90.00
_cell.angle_gamma   90.00
#
_symmetry.space_group_name_H-M   'P 1'
#
loop_
_entity.id
_entity.type
_entity.pdbx_description
1 polymer ?
#
loop_
_entity_poly.entity_id
_entity_poly.type
_entity_poly.pdbx_seq_one_letter_code
_entity_poly.pdbx_strand_id
1 'polypeptide(L)'
;MKFHTKPGVCTAFTLFMLMLIPLALPGNAIAATGTVASCTDCHGYPPADSATRNTGTGAFAGNHSTHFSVNNCQACHNTVGASEYNHSMRTSVAGVNYINMTGVIHNSRMGASAKYNKGVSFPQTATPALSTCSNVNCHFETVTPTWGQATTWSSTKTAGNNDANCAQCHASTGLTSGNHAKHITAGGGTQTACAKCHPDYNAMAGAAAFLHASSGKAPIALTFAAAPNLGGTYTGGRTGSNFLPSAGISATGSCSSTYCHSPGTLSSGYAAPKVAATWGNTLTCAGCHDSNTATTTLTAKHLKHVGGTGSNYNINCRKCHASTVSNSMTIATVANHVNKSVNITFQNLSGAVSGTYLGAATPYTRAASAVPANAYCSNTYCHSQGRSGSNYSAAVYKTMSTPSWTAAFVLPSGVRACSACHGGDSTNNSIQRQITSVAHRRHVGGTASSMYNIGCAVCHSLTASTNTTINQTAKHANFQKNVDISATYGGTYSANNTLPGSAVGTCSSVYCHSDGKATPGYTTISWNAAAPSCTGCHGNATTNSPASTALSGKHPAHVNNAAFFGAGNSLHCVECHSTTVSNDTTLNATTGTTVHVNKLMNYTGAKAGKPYVTATKVCSNVYCHSSGQAIPVFRSMTGSKAWGGSATLGCNGCHGYGSGAFTSNYGEPNYTNVSSATRNTYNSHQAHVKNNVASCNICHATTVNTSAGLLANANHMDKTITVAFDGIKATSGTYSNGYCNNVSCHGGSGSVRWGTSGLTCASCHGTLSTGAHAKHTGAYLARGLTAYLNMTANISPSSGDTNATTRANYGFGCSICHPLLNTTHADGTVNLELNSVAGGGTIRSKTTTWTRNATTGLTTDCSNAYCHSNGKGTFIATGAWNTTYTISTRCTKCHGNSPNDVAHNAHKAGIHNDTLSQKTTNGLIAASGAPGVVAGHGDPAYSTTISCNICHNGTVTTSGNKYKTDCLVCHSGTADTATNGGAIYLANLRNHVNGSVNVQFAAVSIKTRAQLRPESYGNYTGNATTNGWVRNAGNYKTGLAAYETSKRALNAGTAGFAGETCSNIVCHNGQGNSNPRWVTDRGAGCLLCHSKL
;
A
#
# COMPACT_ATOMS: atom_id res chain seq x y z
N MET A 1 -1.48 -88.35 -52.41
CA MET A 1 -2.07 -88.79 -53.69
C MET A 1 -1.69 -90.22 -53.96
N LYS A 2 -2.69 -91.05 -54.24
CA LYS A 2 -2.55 -92.32 -54.96
C LYS A 2 -2.10 -92.02 -56.40
N PHE A 3 -1.33 -92.95 -56.97
CA PHE A 3 -1.41 -93.41 -58.35
C PHE A 3 -1.42 -92.45 -59.55
N HIS A 4 -0.51 -92.79 -60.46
CA HIS A 4 -0.59 -92.92 -61.93
C HIS A 4 0.20 -91.90 -62.75
N THR A 5 1.21 -92.41 -63.45
CA THR A 5 1.44 -92.07 -64.85
C THR A 5 1.49 -93.37 -65.66
N LYS A 6 0.71 -93.45 -66.74
CA LYS A 6 0.64 -94.52 -67.76
C LYS A 6 0.63 -93.79 -69.15
N PRO A 7 0.94 -94.45 -70.29
CA PRO A 7 2.25 -94.93 -70.76
C PRO A 7 2.54 -94.52 -72.24
N GLY A 8 3.66 -95.00 -72.81
CA GLY A 8 3.87 -95.19 -74.26
C GLY A 8 4.92 -94.26 -74.92
N VAL A 9 5.77 -94.66 -75.88
CA VAL A 9 5.81 -95.82 -76.82
C VAL A 9 7.24 -95.97 -77.45
N CYS A 10 7.64 -97.23 -77.74
CA CYS A 10 8.67 -97.77 -78.70
C CYS A 10 10.18 -97.52 -78.44
N THR A 11 11.14 -98.45 -78.62
CA THR A 11 11.26 -99.82 -79.19
C THR A 11 12.60 -100.41 -78.69
N ALA A 12 12.66 -101.57 -78.02
CA ALA A 12 13.03 -102.90 -78.53
C ALA A 12 14.41 -103.01 -79.24
N PHE A 13 15.37 -103.73 -78.63
CA PHE A 13 15.99 -104.98 -79.13
C PHE A 13 17.14 -105.41 -78.14
N THR A 14 17.04 -106.54 -77.41
CA THR A 14 17.63 -107.89 -77.69
C THR A 14 19.18 -107.89 -77.64
N LEU A 15 19.95 -108.88 -77.17
CA LEU A 15 19.80 -110.32 -77.00
C LEU A 15 21.13 -110.84 -76.38
N PHE A 16 21.09 -111.86 -75.51
CA PHE A 16 22.09 -112.95 -75.39
C PHE A 16 23.54 -112.58 -74.96
N MET A 17 24.43 -113.46 -74.51
CA MET A 17 24.53 -114.92 -74.57
C MET A 17 25.59 -115.41 -73.56
N LEU A 18 25.35 -116.62 -73.02
CA LEU A 18 26.29 -117.75 -72.91
C LEU A 18 27.57 -117.67 -72.04
N MET A 19 27.68 -118.54 -71.02
CA MET A 19 28.13 -119.97 -71.01
C MET A 19 29.66 -120.10 -70.91
N LEU A 20 30.16 -120.90 -69.97
CA LEU A 20 30.64 -122.27 -70.24
C LEU A 20 31.23 -122.93 -68.96
N ILE A 21 30.69 -124.12 -68.68
CA ILE A 21 31.17 -125.26 -67.87
C ILE A 21 32.43 -125.81 -68.61
N PRO A 22 33.47 -126.51 -68.04
CA PRO A 22 33.27 -127.81 -67.35
C PRO A 22 34.34 -128.43 -66.39
N LEU A 23 33.83 -129.44 -65.64
CA LEU A 23 34.37 -130.78 -65.34
C LEU A 23 35.58 -131.07 -64.40
N ALA A 24 35.29 -132.04 -63.50
CA ALA A 24 36.02 -133.28 -63.17
C ALA A 24 37.00 -133.37 -61.96
N LEU A 25 36.47 -133.96 -60.86
CA LEU A 25 36.91 -135.18 -60.11
C LEU A 25 38.33 -135.26 -59.45
N PRO A 26 38.51 -136.16 -58.43
CA PRO A 26 39.19 -135.86 -57.18
C PRO A 26 40.60 -136.49 -57.04
N GLY A 27 41.39 -135.95 -56.11
CA GLY A 27 42.64 -136.57 -55.65
C GLY A 27 43.09 -135.97 -54.32
N ASN A 28 42.99 -136.73 -53.24
CA ASN A 28 43.60 -136.40 -51.95
C ASN A 28 45.11 -136.71 -52.02
N ALA A 29 45.98 -135.76 -51.66
CA ALA A 29 47.16 -136.00 -50.82
C ALA A 29 47.92 -134.70 -50.44
N ILE A 30 47.89 -134.42 -49.13
CA ILE A 30 48.98 -133.98 -48.22
C ILE A 30 49.67 -132.62 -48.44
N ALA A 31 49.71 -131.86 -47.33
CA ALA A 31 50.16 -130.50 -47.09
C ALA A 31 51.48 -130.05 -47.73
N ALA A 32 51.46 -128.81 -48.24
CA ALA A 32 52.62 -127.97 -48.47
C ALA A 32 52.40 -126.61 -47.75
N THR A 33 53.37 -126.22 -46.94
CA THR A 33 53.49 -124.90 -46.30
C THR A 33 53.60 -123.80 -47.37
N GLY A 34 52.60 -122.91 -47.45
CA GLY A 34 52.62 -121.71 -48.30
C GLY A 34 52.93 -120.44 -47.50
N THR A 35 53.82 -119.61 -48.02
CA THR A 35 54.18 -118.29 -47.48
C THR A 35 53.09 -117.24 -47.76
N VAL A 36 52.67 -116.48 -46.74
CA VAL A 36 51.76 -115.32 -46.84
C VAL A 36 52.55 -114.11 -47.37
N ALA A 37 52.11 -113.48 -48.46
CA ALA A 37 52.89 -112.45 -49.16
C ALA A 37 52.36 -111.00 -49.00
N SER A 38 51.09 -110.78 -48.65
CA SER A 38 50.53 -109.43 -48.44
C SER A 38 49.48 -109.31 -47.33
N CYS A 39 49.22 -108.08 -46.87
CA CYS A 39 48.16 -107.81 -45.89
C CYS A 39 46.75 -108.07 -46.46
N THR A 40 46.55 -107.87 -47.77
CA THR A 40 45.26 -108.10 -48.44
C THR A 40 44.87 -109.57 -48.48
N ASP A 41 45.85 -110.48 -48.43
CA ASP A 41 45.64 -111.93 -48.47
C ASP A 41 44.93 -112.45 -47.21
N CYS A 42 44.88 -111.63 -46.16
CA CYS A 42 44.07 -111.88 -44.98
C CYS A 42 42.99 -110.79 -44.80
N HIS A 43 43.33 -109.49 -44.90
CA HIS A 43 42.54 -108.43 -44.24
C HIS A 43 41.74 -107.48 -45.15
N GLY A 44 41.94 -107.48 -46.47
CA GLY A 44 41.51 -106.38 -47.35
C GLY A 44 42.24 -105.06 -47.06
N TYR A 45 42.33 -104.16 -48.04
CA TYR A 45 43.01 -102.86 -47.89
C TYR A 45 42.14 -101.70 -48.43
N PRO A 46 41.76 -100.72 -47.58
CA PRO A 46 41.93 -100.68 -46.13
C PRO A 46 41.12 -101.78 -45.41
N PRO A 47 41.44 -102.13 -44.15
CA PRO A 47 40.61 -103.05 -43.37
C PRO A 47 39.16 -102.59 -43.32
N ALA A 48 38.21 -103.52 -43.45
CA ALA A 48 36.79 -103.22 -43.33
C ALA A 48 36.43 -102.81 -41.89
N ASP A 49 35.44 -101.92 -41.78
CA ASP A 49 34.93 -101.46 -40.48
C ASP A 49 34.15 -102.57 -39.79
N SER A 50 34.44 -102.81 -38.51
CA SER A 50 33.78 -103.83 -37.69
C SER A 50 33.96 -103.55 -36.20
N ALA A 51 32.94 -103.81 -35.39
CA ALA A 51 33.03 -103.69 -33.93
C ALA A 51 33.79 -104.86 -33.27
N THR A 52 33.93 -105.99 -33.97
CA THR A 52 34.62 -107.20 -33.48
C THR A 52 35.58 -107.73 -34.54
N ARG A 53 36.57 -108.51 -34.08
CA ARG A 53 37.51 -109.16 -34.99
C ARG A 53 36.78 -110.25 -35.79
N ASN A 54 36.82 -110.18 -37.11
CA ASN A 54 36.24 -111.22 -37.95
C ASN A 54 37.20 -112.44 -37.94
N THR A 55 36.75 -113.58 -37.43
CA THR A 55 37.59 -114.78 -37.30
C THR A 55 37.82 -115.51 -38.61
N GLY A 56 36.96 -115.31 -39.62
CA GLY A 56 37.07 -115.93 -40.94
C GLY A 56 37.98 -115.18 -41.91
N THR A 57 38.15 -113.86 -41.74
CA THR A 57 39.07 -113.02 -42.54
C THR A 57 40.22 -112.44 -41.71
N GLY A 58 40.24 -112.68 -40.41
CA GLY A 58 41.20 -112.01 -39.51
C GLY A 58 41.06 -110.49 -39.42
N ALA A 59 40.06 -109.86 -40.05
CA ALA A 59 39.88 -108.41 -40.11
C ALA A 59 39.73 -107.78 -38.70
N PHE A 60 40.31 -106.59 -38.53
CA PHE A 60 40.46 -105.91 -37.22
C PHE A 60 39.15 -105.28 -36.72
N ALA A 61 39.04 -105.11 -35.40
CA ALA A 61 37.99 -104.29 -34.80
C ALA A 61 38.38 -102.79 -34.92
N GLY A 62 37.52 -101.96 -35.51
CA GLY A 62 37.78 -100.55 -35.77
C GLY A 62 36.95 -99.94 -36.90
N ASN A 63 37.19 -98.65 -37.16
CA ASN A 63 36.48 -97.81 -38.15
C ASN A 63 37.46 -97.20 -39.19
N HIS A 64 38.24 -98.03 -39.87
CA HIS A 64 39.28 -97.59 -40.81
C HIS A 64 38.71 -97.01 -42.12
N SER A 65 37.72 -97.65 -42.75
CA SER A 65 37.14 -97.21 -44.02
C SER A 65 36.32 -95.93 -43.90
N THR A 66 35.67 -95.69 -42.75
CA THR A 66 34.97 -94.42 -42.46
C THR A 66 35.92 -93.24 -42.22
N HIS A 67 37.18 -93.48 -41.87
CA HIS A 67 38.20 -92.44 -41.67
C HIS A 67 39.11 -92.23 -42.90
N PHE A 68 38.79 -92.88 -44.03
CA PHE A 68 39.71 -92.96 -45.16
C PHE A 68 39.02 -92.83 -46.51
N SER A 69 39.48 -91.89 -47.33
CA SER A 69 39.05 -91.78 -48.73
C SER A 69 40.17 -92.05 -49.75
N VAL A 70 41.44 -92.16 -49.33
CA VAL A 70 42.60 -92.53 -50.18
C VAL A 70 43.85 -92.88 -49.33
N ASN A 71 44.46 -94.03 -49.63
CA ASN A 71 45.71 -94.72 -49.18
C ASN A 71 46.76 -94.05 -48.23
N ASN A 72 46.40 -93.23 -47.25
CA ASN A 72 47.33 -92.59 -46.29
C ASN A 72 47.23 -93.09 -44.83
N CYS A 73 47.71 -94.30 -44.55
CA CYS A 73 47.76 -94.83 -43.18
C CYS A 73 48.76 -94.09 -42.27
N GLN A 74 49.69 -93.32 -42.86
CA GLN A 74 50.73 -92.56 -42.16
C GLN A 74 50.16 -91.42 -41.31
N ALA A 75 48.94 -90.96 -41.59
CA ALA A 75 48.25 -89.97 -40.75
C ALA A 75 48.01 -90.46 -39.31
N CYS A 76 47.91 -91.78 -39.12
CA CYS A 76 47.60 -92.43 -37.84
C CYS A 76 48.69 -93.41 -37.36
N HIS A 77 49.57 -93.91 -38.23
CA HIS A 77 50.62 -94.87 -37.89
C HIS A 77 52.05 -94.37 -38.20
N ASN A 78 52.98 -94.62 -37.28
CA ASN A 78 54.35 -94.05 -37.28
C ASN A 78 55.34 -94.72 -38.25
N THR A 79 55.04 -95.88 -38.84
CA THR A 79 56.01 -96.69 -39.60
C THR A 79 55.41 -97.39 -40.83
N VAL A 80 54.73 -96.63 -41.70
CA VAL A 80 54.24 -97.12 -43.01
C VAL A 80 54.56 -96.10 -44.11
N GLY A 81 55.36 -96.52 -45.10
CA GLY A 81 55.36 -95.94 -46.43
C GLY A 81 54.13 -96.41 -47.22
N ALA A 82 53.68 -95.65 -48.21
CA ALA A 82 52.37 -95.80 -48.84
C ALA A 82 52.13 -97.11 -49.66
N SER A 83 53.11 -98.03 -49.75
CA SER A 83 52.99 -99.16 -50.69
C SER A 83 53.74 -100.45 -50.35
N GLU A 84 54.27 -100.65 -49.14
CA GLU A 84 55.07 -101.86 -48.84
C GLU A 84 54.63 -102.61 -47.57
N TYR A 85 54.55 -103.94 -47.68
CA TYR A 85 54.41 -104.87 -46.57
C TYR A 85 55.64 -104.74 -45.66
N ASN A 86 55.50 -104.06 -44.53
CA ASN A 86 56.52 -104.04 -43.50
C ASN A 86 55.97 -104.64 -42.21
N HIS A 87 56.62 -105.72 -41.74
CA HIS A 87 56.42 -106.29 -40.41
C HIS A 87 56.62 -105.26 -39.27
N SER A 88 57.13 -104.04 -39.55
CA SER A 88 57.35 -102.92 -38.63
C SER A 88 56.09 -102.28 -38.03
N MET A 89 54.88 -102.63 -38.48
CA MET A 89 53.66 -102.32 -37.71
C MET A 89 53.49 -103.21 -36.48
N ARG A 90 54.36 -104.23 -36.33
CA ARG A 90 54.44 -105.19 -35.23
C ARG A 90 55.89 -105.31 -34.76
N THR A 91 56.24 -104.66 -33.66
CA THR A 91 57.42 -105.10 -32.90
C THR A 91 56.99 -106.32 -32.09
N SER A 92 57.55 -107.49 -32.38
CA SER A 92 57.33 -108.70 -31.59
C SER A 92 58.35 -108.75 -30.47
N VAL A 93 57.92 -108.46 -29.24
CA VAL A 93 58.76 -108.56 -28.05
C VAL A 93 58.20 -109.70 -27.20
N ALA A 94 59.03 -110.72 -26.91
CA ALA A 94 58.63 -111.91 -26.14
C ALA A 94 57.36 -112.63 -26.66
N GLY A 95 57.16 -112.68 -27.99
CA GLY A 95 56.03 -113.38 -28.62
C GLY A 95 54.72 -112.57 -28.71
N VAL A 96 54.72 -111.29 -28.32
CA VAL A 96 53.54 -110.40 -28.42
C VAL A 96 53.75 -109.34 -29.49
N ASN A 97 52.82 -109.22 -30.43
CA ASN A 97 52.82 -108.21 -31.50
C ASN A 97 52.22 -106.87 -31.03
N TYR A 98 52.85 -105.72 -31.31
CA TYR A 98 52.34 -104.38 -30.89
C TYR A 98 51.96 -103.48 -32.06
N ILE A 99 50.85 -102.73 -31.98
CA ILE A 99 50.48 -101.66 -32.95
C ILE A 99 51.10 -100.34 -32.53
N ASN A 100 51.79 -99.67 -33.45
CA ASN A 100 52.37 -98.33 -33.23
C ASN A 100 51.55 -97.23 -33.93
N MET A 101 51.08 -96.24 -33.17
CA MET A 101 50.36 -95.06 -33.66
C MET A 101 51.25 -93.83 -33.67
N THR A 102 50.92 -92.82 -34.48
CA THR A 102 51.60 -91.53 -34.40
C THR A 102 51.32 -90.83 -33.08
N GLY A 103 52.33 -90.13 -32.55
CA GLY A 103 52.16 -89.24 -31.41
C GLY A 103 51.46 -87.91 -31.77
N VAL A 104 51.27 -87.67 -33.08
CA VAL A 104 50.61 -86.49 -33.64
C VAL A 104 49.79 -86.93 -34.86
N ILE A 105 48.48 -87.10 -34.66
CA ILE A 105 47.56 -87.47 -35.74
C ILE A 105 47.21 -86.21 -36.54
N HIS A 106 47.46 -86.21 -37.86
CA HIS A 106 47.13 -85.12 -38.80
C HIS A 106 47.50 -83.70 -38.32
N ASN A 107 48.78 -83.47 -37.98
CA ASN A 107 49.30 -82.16 -37.54
C ASN A 107 48.58 -81.56 -36.32
N SER A 108 48.05 -82.40 -35.43
CA SER A 108 47.56 -81.95 -34.11
C SER A 108 48.66 -81.22 -33.32
N ARG A 109 48.29 -80.26 -32.47
CA ARG A 109 49.24 -79.31 -31.86
C ARG A 109 50.43 -80.00 -31.17
N MET A 110 51.66 -79.64 -31.56
CA MET A 110 52.88 -80.06 -30.85
C MET A 110 52.85 -79.55 -29.40
N GLY A 111 52.90 -80.46 -28.43
CA GLY A 111 52.89 -80.16 -26.99
C GLY A 111 51.65 -80.66 -26.23
N ALA A 112 50.56 -80.97 -26.94
CA ALA A 112 49.41 -81.71 -26.42
C ALA A 112 49.17 -82.90 -27.35
N SER A 113 50.08 -83.88 -27.33
CA SER A 113 50.11 -85.03 -28.25
C SER A 113 48.69 -85.57 -28.45
N ALA A 114 48.19 -85.59 -29.69
CA ALA A 114 46.95 -86.28 -30.01
C ALA A 114 47.11 -87.74 -29.58
N LYS A 115 46.27 -88.19 -28.65
CA LYS A 115 46.40 -89.55 -28.09
C LYS A 115 45.26 -90.38 -28.60
N TYR A 116 45.58 -91.51 -29.20
CA TYR A 116 44.76 -92.68 -28.97
C TYR A 116 44.95 -93.07 -27.50
N ASN A 117 43.89 -93.14 -26.72
CA ASN A 117 43.99 -93.24 -25.26
C ASN A 117 44.68 -94.52 -24.74
N LYS A 118 45.00 -95.48 -25.62
CA LYS A 118 45.90 -96.62 -25.33
C LYS A 118 47.39 -96.29 -25.36
N GLY A 119 47.78 -95.08 -25.75
CA GLY A 119 49.16 -94.70 -26.02
C GLY A 119 49.58 -94.95 -27.47
N VAL A 120 50.83 -94.61 -27.77
CA VAL A 120 51.42 -94.68 -29.13
C VAL A 120 51.92 -96.08 -29.51
N SER A 121 51.88 -97.03 -28.57
CA SER A 121 52.18 -98.45 -28.80
C SER A 121 51.35 -99.32 -27.87
N PHE A 122 50.66 -100.35 -28.39
CA PHE A 122 49.85 -101.26 -27.57
C PHE A 122 49.77 -102.68 -28.17
N PRO A 123 49.67 -103.74 -27.33
CA PRO A 123 49.71 -105.13 -27.81
C PRO A 123 48.44 -105.49 -28.60
N GLN A 124 48.61 -106.30 -29.64
CA GLN A 124 47.53 -106.95 -30.39
C GLN A 124 47.10 -108.22 -29.65
N THR A 125 45.86 -108.23 -29.18
CA THR A 125 45.22 -109.39 -28.55
C THR A 125 44.08 -109.91 -29.42
N ALA A 126 43.68 -111.18 -29.22
CA ALA A 126 42.53 -111.77 -29.93
C ALA A 126 41.20 -111.04 -29.59
N THR A 127 41.12 -110.39 -28.42
CA THR A 127 40.02 -109.56 -27.95
C THR A 127 40.50 -108.12 -27.65
N PRO A 128 40.69 -107.28 -28.68
CA PRO A 128 41.24 -105.94 -28.49
C PRO A 128 40.21 -104.99 -27.85
N ALA A 129 40.50 -104.45 -26.66
CA ALA A 129 39.61 -103.50 -25.97
C ALA A 129 39.71 -102.08 -26.57
N LEU A 130 38.86 -101.64 -27.51
CA LEU A 130 39.04 -100.36 -28.22
C LEU A 130 38.94 -99.11 -27.31
N SER A 131 39.51 -97.98 -27.72
CA SER A 131 39.56 -96.73 -26.92
C SER A 131 39.21 -95.48 -27.73
N THR A 132 39.19 -94.31 -27.10
CA THR A 132 38.86 -93.01 -27.71
C THR A 132 40.12 -92.28 -28.18
N CYS A 133 39.95 -91.31 -29.08
CA CYS A 133 40.97 -90.32 -29.43
C CYS A 133 40.67 -89.01 -28.70
N SER A 134 41.70 -88.25 -28.36
CA SER A 134 41.56 -86.89 -27.81
C SER A 134 42.57 -85.94 -28.45
N ASN A 135 42.22 -84.64 -28.50
CA ASN A 135 43.05 -83.57 -29.05
C ASN A 135 43.42 -83.75 -30.54
N VAL A 136 42.51 -84.32 -31.33
CA VAL A 136 42.66 -84.48 -32.78
C VAL A 136 42.01 -83.32 -33.52
N ASN A 137 42.75 -82.66 -34.42
CA ASN A 137 42.27 -81.49 -35.16
C ASN A 137 40.98 -81.77 -35.95
N CYS A 138 40.87 -82.94 -36.59
CA CYS A 138 39.70 -83.32 -37.40
C CYS A 138 38.41 -83.48 -36.57
N HIS A 139 38.51 -83.60 -35.25
CA HIS A 139 37.36 -83.62 -34.32
C HIS A 139 37.37 -82.40 -33.38
N PHE A 140 37.93 -81.27 -33.84
CA PHE A 140 37.92 -79.98 -33.14
C PHE A 140 38.40 -80.06 -31.68
N GLU A 141 39.43 -80.88 -31.44
CA GLU A 141 40.05 -81.06 -30.11
C GLU A 141 39.13 -81.67 -29.04
N THR A 142 37.99 -82.24 -29.44
CA THR A 142 37.08 -82.97 -28.54
C THR A 142 37.50 -84.43 -28.38
N VAL A 143 37.07 -85.06 -27.28
CA VAL A 143 37.19 -86.51 -27.10
C VAL A 143 36.24 -87.22 -28.07
N THR A 144 36.78 -88.13 -28.89
CA THR A 144 35.98 -88.89 -29.86
C THR A 144 35.20 -90.01 -29.17
N PRO A 145 34.17 -90.57 -29.83
CA PRO A 145 33.64 -91.89 -29.47
C PRO A 145 34.72 -92.97 -29.51
N THR A 146 34.46 -94.10 -28.85
CA THR A 146 35.36 -95.26 -28.86
C THR A 146 35.53 -95.76 -30.29
N TRP A 147 36.79 -95.95 -30.71
CA TRP A 147 37.14 -96.53 -32.01
C TRP A 147 36.38 -97.85 -32.23
N GLY A 148 35.83 -98.09 -33.42
CA GLY A 148 35.05 -99.30 -33.75
C GLY A 148 33.58 -99.30 -33.30
N GLN A 149 33.11 -98.28 -32.56
CA GLN A 149 31.67 -98.06 -32.38
C GLN A 149 31.06 -97.55 -33.67
N ALA A 150 29.86 -98.00 -34.02
CA ALA A 150 29.12 -97.45 -35.14
C ALA A 150 28.89 -95.95 -34.90
N THR A 151 29.52 -95.11 -35.72
CA THR A 151 29.26 -93.66 -35.67
C THR A 151 27.99 -93.37 -36.46
N THR A 152 27.24 -92.34 -36.05
CA THR A 152 26.09 -91.82 -36.80
C THR A 152 26.52 -91.07 -38.07
N TRP A 153 27.83 -91.03 -38.37
CA TRP A 153 28.43 -90.42 -39.56
C TRP A 153 28.56 -91.49 -40.66
N SER A 154 27.56 -91.54 -41.54
CA SER A 154 27.60 -92.36 -42.75
C SER A 154 28.19 -91.53 -43.91
N SER A 155 29.22 -92.07 -44.57
CA SER A 155 29.80 -91.52 -45.81
C SER A 155 28.88 -91.69 -47.04
N THR A 156 27.70 -92.30 -46.86
CA THR A 156 26.75 -92.64 -47.92
C THR A 156 25.47 -91.78 -47.92
N LYS A 157 25.43 -90.66 -47.18
CA LYS A 157 24.25 -89.77 -47.20
C LYS A 157 24.33 -88.63 -48.23
N THR A 158 23.26 -88.53 -49.01
CA THR A 158 22.96 -87.47 -49.99
C THR A 158 22.77 -86.10 -49.32
N ALA A 159 23.05 -85.04 -50.08
CA ALA A 159 22.87 -83.64 -49.69
C ALA A 159 21.50 -83.37 -49.05
N GLY A 160 21.50 -82.71 -47.90
CA GLY A 160 20.28 -82.26 -47.21
C GLY A 160 19.88 -83.14 -46.03
N ASN A 161 19.75 -82.49 -44.86
CA ASN A 161 19.09 -82.96 -43.64
C ASN A 161 19.95 -83.71 -42.61
N ASN A 162 20.56 -82.96 -41.67
CA ASN A 162 20.10 -82.86 -40.27
C ASN A 162 21.04 -81.99 -39.38
N ASP A 163 20.46 -80.98 -38.72
CA ASP A 163 21.11 -79.98 -37.84
C ASP A 163 21.97 -80.58 -36.71
N ALA A 164 21.64 -81.81 -36.27
CA ALA A 164 22.34 -82.50 -35.20
C ALA A 164 23.83 -82.76 -35.49
N ASN A 165 24.20 -82.92 -36.76
CA ASN A 165 25.57 -83.27 -37.15
C ASN A 165 26.47 -82.02 -37.29
N CYS A 166 25.90 -80.88 -37.73
CA CYS A 166 26.64 -79.61 -37.79
C CYS A 166 26.90 -79.07 -36.38
N ALA A 167 25.89 -79.16 -35.50
CA ALA A 167 25.99 -78.71 -34.11
C ALA A 167 27.12 -79.40 -33.34
N GLN A 168 27.43 -80.66 -33.65
CA GLN A 168 28.53 -81.40 -33.00
C GLN A 168 29.91 -80.75 -33.21
N CYS A 169 30.17 -80.18 -34.39
CA CYS A 169 31.42 -79.48 -34.68
C CYS A 169 31.33 -77.99 -34.30
N HIS A 170 30.17 -77.38 -34.50
CA HIS A 170 29.98 -75.94 -34.36
C HIS A 170 29.67 -75.45 -32.94
N ALA A 171 29.28 -76.34 -32.01
CA ALA A 171 29.06 -76.00 -30.61
C ALA A 171 30.32 -75.42 -29.93
N SER A 172 31.52 -75.80 -30.39
CA SER A 172 32.81 -75.32 -29.86
C SER A 172 33.22 -73.93 -30.37
N THR A 173 32.57 -73.41 -31.42
CA THR A 173 33.02 -72.20 -32.16
C THR A 173 32.31 -70.90 -31.78
N GLY A 174 31.40 -70.92 -30.79
CA GLY A 174 30.75 -69.69 -30.29
C GLY A 174 29.72 -69.07 -31.25
N LEU A 175 29.14 -69.84 -32.17
CA LEU A 175 28.14 -69.36 -33.14
C LEU A 175 26.84 -68.83 -32.50
N THR A 176 26.56 -69.19 -31.25
CA THR A 176 25.42 -68.69 -30.46
C THR A 176 25.79 -67.55 -29.52
N SER A 177 27.03 -67.05 -29.58
CA SER A 177 27.51 -65.93 -28.76
C SER A 177 28.04 -64.78 -29.62
N GLY A 178 28.27 -63.62 -28.99
CA GLY A 178 28.83 -62.44 -29.65
C GLY A 178 27.99 -61.93 -30.83
N ASN A 179 28.64 -61.66 -31.96
CA ASN A 179 28.00 -61.04 -33.11
C ASN A 179 27.20 -62.03 -33.97
N HIS A 180 27.57 -63.31 -34.01
CA HIS A 180 26.77 -64.31 -34.69
C HIS A 180 25.37 -64.42 -34.06
N ALA A 181 25.28 -64.44 -32.73
CA ALA A 181 24.00 -64.45 -32.02
C ALA A 181 23.08 -63.31 -32.48
N LYS A 182 23.61 -62.07 -32.55
CA LYS A 182 22.85 -60.89 -32.99
C LYS A 182 22.34 -61.03 -34.42
N HIS A 183 23.17 -61.51 -35.34
CA HIS A 183 22.80 -61.68 -36.76
C HIS A 183 21.84 -62.86 -36.97
N ILE A 184 21.99 -63.95 -36.21
CA ILE A 184 21.06 -65.09 -36.23
C ILE A 184 19.69 -64.64 -35.72
N THR A 185 19.63 -63.93 -34.57
CA THR A 185 18.38 -63.37 -34.05
C THR A 185 17.72 -62.42 -35.05
N ALA A 186 18.47 -61.49 -35.64
CA ALA A 186 17.95 -60.59 -36.68
C ALA A 186 17.53 -61.33 -37.96
N GLY A 187 18.15 -62.48 -38.24
CA GLY A 187 17.87 -63.34 -39.38
C GLY A 187 16.69 -64.30 -39.22
N GLY A 188 16.05 -64.34 -38.05
CA GLY A 188 14.90 -65.22 -37.75
C GLY A 188 15.18 -66.32 -36.71
N GLY A 189 16.36 -66.33 -36.09
CA GLY A 189 16.70 -67.24 -34.98
C GLY A 189 17.07 -68.66 -35.38
N THR A 190 17.04 -69.01 -36.67
CA THR A 190 17.25 -70.36 -37.18
C THR A 190 18.64 -70.55 -37.78
N GLN A 191 19.14 -71.79 -37.83
CA GLN A 191 20.44 -72.12 -38.44
C GLN A 191 20.46 -71.85 -39.97
N THR A 192 19.29 -71.83 -40.61
CA THR A 192 19.12 -71.35 -42.00
C THR A 192 19.46 -69.87 -42.19
N ALA A 193 19.57 -69.08 -41.12
CA ALA A 193 20.10 -67.72 -41.17
C ALA A 193 21.59 -67.69 -41.60
N CYS A 194 22.34 -68.78 -41.40
CA CYS A 194 23.73 -68.89 -41.83
C CYS A 194 23.86 -68.75 -43.35
N ALA A 195 22.95 -69.35 -44.13
CA ALA A 195 22.94 -69.28 -45.59
C ALA A 195 22.78 -67.85 -46.15
N LYS A 196 22.26 -66.92 -45.34
CA LYS A 196 22.13 -65.49 -45.73
C LYS A 196 23.49 -64.79 -45.86
N CYS A 197 24.52 -65.36 -45.23
CA CYS A 197 25.87 -64.82 -45.21
C CYS A 197 26.91 -65.83 -45.75
N HIS A 198 26.71 -67.13 -45.54
CA HIS A 198 27.62 -68.21 -45.92
C HIS A 198 27.02 -69.07 -47.02
N PRO A 199 27.38 -68.87 -48.30
CA PRO A 199 26.79 -69.60 -49.42
C PRO A 199 27.14 -71.10 -49.39
N ASP A 200 28.28 -71.46 -48.81
CA ASP A 200 28.77 -72.85 -48.71
C ASP A 200 27.87 -73.74 -47.82
N TYR A 201 27.04 -73.15 -46.96
CA TYR A 201 26.12 -73.88 -46.08
C TYR A 201 25.16 -74.80 -46.84
N ASN A 202 24.73 -74.40 -48.05
CA ASN A 202 23.80 -75.19 -48.86
C ASN A 202 24.50 -76.20 -49.80
N ALA A 203 25.83 -76.17 -49.91
CA ALA A 203 26.57 -76.87 -50.96
C ALA A 203 27.28 -78.16 -50.49
N MET A 204 27.28 -78.48 -49.20
CA MET A 204 28.13 -79.54 -48.63
C MET A 204 27.40 -80.88 -48.47
N ALA A 205 27.70 -81.85 -49.33
CA ALA A 205 27.27 -83.24 -49.21
C ALA A 205 28.45 -84.21 -49.40
N GLY A 206 28.39 -85.38 -48.75
CA GLY A 206 29.42 -86.42 -48.88
C GLY A 206 30.82 -85.96 -48.50
N ALA A 207 31.82 -86.32 -49.31
CA ALA A 207 33.24 -86.02 -49.07
C ALA A 207 33.55 -84.52 -48.91
N ALA A 208 32.72 -83.61 -49.45
CA ALA A 208 32.88 -82.16 -49.27
C ALA A 208 32.58 -81.69 -47.84
N ALA A 209 31.62 -82.32 -47.14
CA ALA A 209 31.37 -82.06 -45.72
C ALA A 209 32.53 -82.58 -44.85
N PHE A 210 33.15 -83.69 -45.25
CA PHE A 210 34.37 -84.19 -44.61
C PHE A 210 35.56 -83.25 -44.83
N LEU A 211 35.74 -82.68 -46.02
CA LEU A 211 36.76 -81.66 -46.30
C LEU A 211 36.59 -80.39 -45.45
N HIS A 212 35.34 -79.96 -45.22
CA HIS A 212 35.00 -78.84 -44.33
C HIS A 212 35.42 -79.10 -42.87
N ALA A 213 35.21 -80.32 -42.36
CA ALA A 213 35.56 -80.69 -40.99
C ALA A 213 37.05 -81.07 -40.79
N SER A 214 37.68 -81.70 -41.79
CA SER A 214 39.04 -82.25 -41.70
C SER A 214 40.15 -81.21 -41.89
N SER A 215 39.81 -80.01 -42.35
CA SER A 215 40.78 -78.93 -42.53
C SER A 215 40.41 -77.74 -41.67
N GLY A 216 40.94 -77.68 -40.45
CA GLY A 216 40.82 -76.51 -39.54
C GLY A 216 41.34 -75.17 -40.11
N LYS A 217 41.66 -75.11 -41.41
CA LYS A 217 42.16 -73.97 -42.18
C LYS A 217 41.37 -73.72 -43.50
N ALA A 218 40.23 -74.39 -43.73
CA ALA A 218 39.45 -74.17 -44.94
C ALA A 218 38.93 -72.72 -45.05
N PRO A 219 39.00 -72.07 -46.22
CA PRO A 219 38.38 -70.76 -46.43
C PRO A 219 36.86 -70.84 -46.26
N ILE A 220 36.27 -69.94 -45.45
CA ILE A 220 34.80 -69.80 -45.32
C ILE A 220 34.36 -68.67 -46.26
N ALA A 221 33.49 -68.96 -47.24
CA ALA A 221 32.93 -67.91 -48.09
C ALA A 221 31.92 -67.06 -47.30
N LEU A 222 31.98 -65.73 -47.51
CA LEU A 222 31.01 -64.77 -46.97
C LEU A 222 30.51 -63.84 -48.08
N THR A 223 29.20 -63.85 -48.35
CA THR A 223 28.53 -63.00 -49.34
C THR A 223 27.16 -62.55 -48.84
N PHE A 224 26.79 -61.28 -49.05
CA PHE A 224 25.47 -60.75 -48.70
C PHE A 224 24.50 -60.86 -49.88
N ALA A 225 24.00 -62.09 -50.11
CA ALA A 225 23.12 -62.42 -51.23
C ALA A 225 21.63 -62.50 -50.84
N ALA A 226 21.29 -62.16 -49.60
CA ALA A 226 19.92 -62.20 -49.09
C ALA A 226 19.40 -60.81 -48.69
N ALA A 227 18.09 -60.59 -48.88
CA ALA A 227 17.42 -59.42 -48.34
C ALA A 227 17.51 -59.37 -46.79
N PRO A 228 17.63 -58.18 -46.18
CA PRO A 228 17.58 -56.86 -46.81
C PRO A 228 18.94 -56.29 -47.27
N ASN A 229 20.05 -57.02 -47.16
CA ASN A 229 21.43 -56.53 -47.37
C ASN A 229 22.06 -56.92 -48.72
N LEU A 230 21.25 -57.09 -49.78
CA LEU A 230 21.72 -57.50 -51.11
C LEU A 230 22.85 -56.61 -51.64
N GLY A 231 24.02 -57.19 -51.95
CA GLY A 231 25.11 -56.51 -52.67
C GLY A 231 26.19 -55.83 -51.81
N GLY A 232 26.23 -56.05 -50.50
CA GLY A 232 27.27 -55.50 -49.61
C GLY A 232 28.64 -56.20 -49.69
N THR A 233 29.64 -55.66 -48.98
CA THR A 233 31.01 -56.22 -48.93
C THR A 233 31.51 -56.45 -47.49
N TYR A 234 32.41 -57.41 -47.34
CA TYR A 234 33.11 -57.74 -46.09
C TYR A 234 34.61 -57.88 -46.34
N THR A 235 35.43 -57.19 -45.55
CA THR A 235 36.88 -57.12 -45.77
C THR A 235 37.72 -58.11 -44.95
N GLY A 236 37.12 -58.84 -44.01
CA GLY A 236 37.85 -59.86 -43.22
C GLY A 236 38.23 -61.04 -44.13
N GLY A 237 39.52 -61.39 -44.15
CA GLY A 237 40.10 -62.33 -45.11
C GLY A 237 39.35 -63.64 -45.26
N ARG A 238 39.15 -64.09 -46.50
CA ARG A 238 38.51 -65.37 -46.85
C ARG A 238 39.44 -66.57 -46.73
N THR A 239 40.66 -66.41 -46.22
CA THR A 239 41.72 -67.41 -46.31
C THR A 239 42.33 -67.73 -44.94
N GLY A 240 42.16 -68.98 -44.48
CA GLY A 240 43.13 -69.66 -43.63
C GLY A 240 43.19 -69.33 -42.14
N SER A 241 42.15 -68.75 -41.53
CA SER A 241 42.10 -68.61 -40.07
C SER A 241 41.89 -69.98 -39.40
N ASN A 242 42.73 -70.31 -38.42
CA ASN A 242 42.63 -71.57 -37.67
C ASN A 242 41.38 -71.55 -36.78
N PHE A 243 40.34 -72.34 -37.11
CA PHE A 243 39.04 -72.33 -36.40
C PHE A 243 38.98 -73.25 -35.18
N LEU A 244 40.13 -73.74 -34.72
CA LEU A 244 40.23 -74.63 -33.57
C LEU A 244 39.99 -73.88 -32.25
N PRO A 245 39.32 -74.49 -31.25
CA PRO A 245 39.12 -73.89 -29.93
C PRO A 245 40.42 -73.37 -29.29
N SER A 246 41.54 -74.10 -29.45
CA SER A 246 42.85 -73.68 -28.94
C SER A 246 43.49 -72.49 -29.66
N ALA A 247 43.04 -72.13 -30.86
CA ALA A 247 43.65 -71.09 -31.67
C ALA A 247 43.13 -69.67 -31.34
N GLY A 248 41.98 -69.56 -30.66
CA GLY A 248 41.48 -68.29 -30.13
C GLY A 248 41.27 -67.15 -31.14
N ILE A 249 41.12 -67.44 -32.45
CA ILE A 249 41.04 -66.38 -33.47
C ILE A 249 39.60 -65.91 -33.71
N SER A 250 39.37 -64.63 -33.44
CA SER A 250 38.25 -63.83 -33.97
C SER A 250 38.70 -63.21 -35.29
N ALA A 251 38.27 -63.75 -36.44
CA ALA A 251 38.45 -63.08 -37.71
C ALA A 251 37.59 -61.80 -37.72
N THR A 252 38.21 -60.63 -37.57
CA THR A 252 37.53 -59.32 -37.60
C THR A 252 37.60 -58.73 -39.01
N GLY A 253 36.51 -58.14 -39.48
CA GLY A 253 36.39 -57.55 -40.81
C GLY A 253 35.33 -56.46 -40.86
N SER A 254 35.41 -55.55 -41.82
CA SER A 254 34.47 -54.43 -41.94
C SER A 254 33.35 -54.76 -42.92
N CYS A 255 32.11 -54.53 -42.50
CA CYS A 255 30.92 -54.56 -43.35
C CYS A 255 30.69 -53.18 -43.97
N SER A 256 30.44 -53.12 -45.28
CA SER A 256 30.08 -51.87 -45.97
C SER A 256 29.02 -52.12 -47.05
N SER A 257 28.35 -51.06 -47.49
CA SER A 257 27.32 -51.13 -48.55
C SER A 257 26.15 -52.05 -48.23
N THR A 258 25.77 -52.17 -46.95
CA THR A 258 24.62 -52.97 -46.50
C THR A 258 23.53 -52.05 -45.93
N TYR A 259 22.28 -52.48 -46.02
CA TYR A 259 21.14 -51.74 -45.49
C TYR A 259 21.22 -51.55 -43.97
N CYS A 260 21.41 -52.63 -43.21
CA CYS A 260 21.41 -52.60 -41.74
C CYS A 260 22.60 -51.83 -41.13
N HIS A 261 23.71 -51.73 -41.86
CA HIS A 261 24.87 -50.93 -41.46
C HIS A 261 25.01 -49.70 -42.36
N SER A 262 23.93 -48.94 -42.52
CA SER A 262 23.91 -47.66 -43.22
C SER A 262 23.30 -46.57 -42.34
N PRO A 263 23.46 -45.29 -42.70
CA PRO A 263 22.75 -44.18 -42.07
C PRO A 263 21.22 -44.19 -42.29
N GLY A 264 20.67 -45.13 -43.06
CA GLY A 264 19.24 -45.19 -43.38
C GLY A 264 18.76 -44.16 -44.41
N THR A 265 19.68 -43.42 -45.05
CA THR A 265 19.39 -42.50 -46.15
C THR A 265 19.38 -43.26 -47.48
N LEU A 266 18.24 -43.30 -48.17
CA LEU A 266 18.10 -43.97 -49.45
C LEU A 266 18.76 -43.13 -50.56
N SER A 267 19.96 -43.52 -50.99
CA SER A 267 20.49 -43.26 -52.33
C SER A 267 20.67 -44.60 -53.04
N SER A 268 20.91 -44.61 -54.36
CA SER A 268 21.02 -45.83 -55.20
C SER A 268 22.16 -46.81 -54.80
N GLY A 269 22.87 -46.55 -53.70
CA GLY A 269 23.66 -47.49 -52.92
C GLY A 269 23.58 -47.15 -51.43
N TYR A 270 23.64 -48.16 -50.56
CA TYR A 270 23.65 -47.93 -49.11
C TYR A 270 24.99 -47.31 -48.69
N ALA A 271 24.97 -46.05 -48.26
CA ALA A 271 26.17 -45.37 -47.78
C ALA A 271 26.75 -46.10 -46.55
N ALA A 272 28.07 -46.04 -46.40
CA ALA A 272 28.74 -46.55 -45.21
C ALA A 272 28.23 -45.82 -43.95
N PRO A 273 28.17 -46.51 -42.79
CA PRO A 273 27.82 -45.88 -41.53
C PRO A 273 28.92 -44.88 -41.13
N LYS A 274 28.56 -43.87 -40.31
CA LYS A 274 29.51 -42.85 -39.84
C LYS A 274 30.73 -43.45 -39.12
N VAL A 275 30.50 -44.52 -38.38
CA VAL A 275 31.54 -45.35 -37.78
C VAL A 275 31.52 -46.69 -38.50
N ALA A 276 32.68 -47.12 -39.01
CA ALA A 276 32.80 -48.37 -39.75
C ALA A 276 32.22 -49.56 -38.94
N ALA A 277 31.35 -50.34 -39.58
CA ALA A 277 30.72 -51.50 -38.98
C ALA A 277 31.68 -52.71 -39.02
N THR A 278 32.57 -52.79 -38.04
CA THR A 278 33.53 -53.90 -37.91
C THR A 278 32.94 -55.06 -37.10
N TRP A 279 33.05 -56.27 -37.61
CA TRP A 279 32.75 -57.51 -36.90
C TRP A 279 33.60 -57.61 -35.64
N GLY A 280 32.97 -57.71 -34.48
CA GLY A 280 33.62 -57.64 -33.17
C GLY A 280 33.15 -56.46 -32.33
N ASN A 281 32.79 -55.34 -32.97
CA ASN A 281 32.48 -54.09 -32.28
C ASN A 281 30.97 -53.80 -32.16
N THR A 282 30.63 -52.86 -31.28
CA THR A 282 29.25 -52.37 -31.10
C THR A 282 29.08 -51.05 -31.82
N LEU A 283 28.04 -50.94 -32.65
CA LEU A 283 27.66 -49.71 -33.33
C LEU A 283 26.52 -49.03 -32.55
N THR A 284 26.72 -47.80 -32.12
CA THR A 284 25.67 -46.98 -31.47
C THR A 284 24.87 -46.22 -32.53
N CYS A 285 23.73 -45.61 -32.17
CA CYS A 285 22.94 -44.81 -33.09
C CYS A 285 23.77 -43.72 -33.80
N ALA A 286 24.66 -43.05 -33.04
CA ALA A 286 25.58 -42.04 -33.54
C ALA A 286 26.59 -42.57 -34.57
N GLY A 287 26.89 -43.87 -34.50
CA GLY A 287 27.73 -44.57 -35.46
C GLY A 287 27.04 -44.84 -36.79
N CYS A 288 25.71 -44.88 -36.85
CA CYS A 288 24.96 -45.02 -38.10
C CYS A 288 24.54 -43.66 -38.67
N HIS A 289 23.81 -42.87 -37.89
CA HIS A 289 23.25 -41.56 -38.25
C HIS A 289 23.49 -40.55 -37.11
N ASP A 290 23.15 -39.27 -37.27
CA ASP A 290 23.35 -38.32 -36.15
C ASP A 290 22.65 -38.75 -34.85
N SER A 291 23.29 -38.41 -33.72
CA SER A 291 22.68 -38.46 -32.39
C SER A 291 21.71 -37.28 -32.19
N ASN A 292 21.08 -37.24 -31.01
CA ASN A 292 20.32 -36.10 -30.52
C ASN A 292 21.16 -34.81 -30.31
N THR A 293 22.44 -34.78 -30.67
CA THR A 293 23.32 -33.61 -30.50
C THR A 293 24.06 -33.21 -31.76
N ALA A 294 24.01 -34.02 -32.84
CA ALA A 294 24.80 -33.83 -34.06
C ALA A 294 23.93 -33.42 -35.28
N THR A 295 24.53 -32.69 -36.23
CA THR A 295 23.83 -31.74 -37.12
C THR A 295 23.99 -32.01 -38.63
N THR A 296 24.58 -33.13 -39.06
CA THR A 296 25.20 -33.25 -40.40
C THR A 296 24.47 -34.15 -41.40
N THR A 297 23.54 -34.99 -40.94
CA THR A 297 22.83 -36.03 -41.70
C THR A 297 21.31 -36.04 -41.48
N LEU A 298 20.80 -35.35 -40.46
CA LEU A 298 19.36 -35.08 -40.30
C LEU A 298 18.96 -33.82 -41.09
N THR A 299 17.70 -33.77 -41.57
CA THR A 299 17.18 -32.57 -42.28
C THR A 299 17.36 -31.31 -41.42
N ALA A 300 17.65 -30.15 -42.01
CA ALA A 300 17.91 -28.88 -41.29
C ALA A 300 16.85 -28.47 -40.24
N LYS A 301 15.60 -28.98 -40.32
CA LYS A 301 14.56 -28.74 -39.30
C LYS A 301 14.68 -29.60 -38.03
N HIS A 302 15.34 -30.75 -38.10
CA HIS A 302 15.69 -31.52 -36.91
C HIS A 302 16.57 -30.68 -35.99
N LEU A 303 17.50 -29.89 -36.53
CA LEU A 303 18.33 -28.97 -35.76
C LEU A 303 17.50 -28.11 -34.79
N LYS A 304 16.38 -27.52 -35.25
CA LYS A 304 15.54 -26.65 -34.42
C LYS A 304 14.85 -27.38 -33.25
N HIS A 305 14.74 -28.70 -33.31
CA HIS A 305 14.03 -29.50 -32.31
C HIS A 305 14.98 -30.36 -31.48
N VAL A 306 15.89 -31.14 -32.09
CA VAL A 306 16.61 -32.22 -31.40
C VAL A 306 17.99 -31.89 -30.84
N GLY A 307 18.83 -30.98 -31.39
CA GLY A 307 20.23 -30.91 -30.91
C GLY A 307 21.09 -29.67 -31.18
N GLY A 308 22.06 -29.46 -30.26
CA GLY A 308 23.35 -28.72 -30.41
C GLY A 308 23.35 -27.22 -30.07
N THR A 309 24.46 -26.67 -29.54
CA THR A 309 24.66 -25.26 -29.14
C THR A 309 24.05 -24.26 -30.13
N GLY A 310 22.89 -23.68 -29.79
CA GLY A 310 22.09 -22.80 -30.66
C GLY A 310 20.69 -23.33 -31.02
N SER A 311 20.38 -24.58 -30.66
CA SER A 311 19.04 -25.17 -30.76
C SER A 311 18.33 -25.10 -29.42
N ASN A 312 17.26 -24.31 -29.38
CA ASN A 312 16.68 -23.81 -28.14
C ASN A 312 15.89 -24.86 -27.34
N TYR A 313 15.24 -25.88 -27.93
CA TYR A 313 14.22 -26.67 -27.21
C TYR A 313 14.58 -28.09 -26.75
N ASN A 314 15.69 -28.68 -27.20
CA ASN A 314 16.19 -30.02 -26.81
C ASN A 314 15.08 -31.10 -26.69
N ILE A 315 14.30 -31.26 -27.76
CA ILE A 315 13.17 -32.18 -27.84
C ILE A 315 13.67 -33.59 -28.18
N ASN A 316 13.33 -34.55 -27.34
CA ASN A 316 13.69 -35.95 -27.53
C ASN A 316 13.02 -36.58 -28.78
N CYS A 317 13.73 -37.46 -29.50
CA CYS A 317 13.24 -38.13 -30.72
C CYS A 317 11.88 -38.83 -30.52
N ARG A 318 11.67 -39.43 -29.34
CA ARG A 318 10.41 -40.06 -28.93
C ARG A 318 9.19 -39.16 -29.08
N LYS A 319 9.34 -37.84 -28.95
CA LYS A 319 8.22 -36.89 -29.10
C LYS A 319 7.51 -37.05 -30.44
N CYS A 320 8.26 -37.35 -31.51
CA CYS A 320 7.77 -37.50 -32.88
C CYS A 320 7.85 -38.94 -33.41
N HIS A 321 8.67 -39.80 -32.79
CA HIS A 321 8.92 -41.17 -33.24
C HIS A 321 8.61 -42.19 -32.12
N ALA A 322 7.50 -42.00 -31.41
CA ALA A 322 7.14 -42.77 -30.21
C ALA A 322 6.99 -44.29 -30.44
N SER A 323 6.69 -44.71 -31.68
CA SER A 323 6.62 -46.12 -32.08
C SER A 323 7.97 -46.71 -32.53
N THR A 324 9.02 -45.90 -32.66
CA THR A 324 10.35 -46.35 -33.09
C THR A 324 11.35 -46.32 -31.93
N VAL A 325 11.27 -45.32 -31.06
CA VAL A 325 12.23 -45.11 -29.96
C VAL A 325 11.53 -44.93 -28.61
N SER A 326 12.13 -45.48 -27.55
CA SER A 326 11.61 -45.38 -26.17
C SER A 326 12.11 -44.13 -25.44
N ASN A 327 13.15 -43.48 -25.97
CA ASN A 327 13.70 -42.19 -25.57
C ASN A 327 14.40 -41.55 -26.79
N SER A 328 15.45 -40.73 -26.62
CA SER A 328 16.18 -40.13 -27.75
C SER A 328 17.13 -41.07 -28.49
N MET A 329 17.66 -42.10 -27.84
CA MET A 329 18.77 -42.93 -28.34
C MET A 329 18.60 -44.43 -28.07
N THR A 330 17.37 -44.88 -27.76
CA THR A 330 17.05 -46.29 -27.54
C THR A 330 15.93 -46.72 -28.45
N ILE A 331 16.18 -47.73 -29.28
CA ILE A 331 15.20 -48.32 -30.19
C ILE A 331 14.16 -49.09 -29.35
N ALA A 332 12.88 -48.73 -29.50
CA ALA A 332 11.78 -49.45 -28.86
C ALA A 332 11.32 -50.63 -29.71
N THR A 333 11.30 -50.47 -31.03
CA THR A 333 10.81 -51.48 -31.96
C THR A 333 11.75 -51.61 -33.14
N VAL A 334 12.58 -52.65 -33.12
CA VAL A 334 13.59 -52.92 -34.16
C VAL A 334 12.94 -52.99 -35.54
N ALA A 335 11.80 -53.67 -35.68
CA ALA A 335 11.06 -53.76 -36.94
C ALA A 335 10.75 -52.38 -37.56
N ASN A 336 10.35 -51.39 -36.74
CA ASN A 336 10.08 -50.04 -37.20
C ASN A 336 11.36 -49.24 -37.50
N HIS A 337 12.49 -49.57 -36.88
CA HIS A 337 13.76 -48.91 -37.18
C HIS A 337 14.37 -49.40 -38.51
N VAL A 338 14.13 -50.68 -38.87
CA VAL A 338 14.70 -51.31 -40.07
C VAL A 338 13.68 -51.63 -41.17
N ASN A 339 12.57 -50.91 -41.29
CA ASN A 339 11.53 -51.12 -42.33
C ASN A 339 11.64 -50.27 -43.61
N LYS A 340 12.79 -49.64 -43.87
CA LYS A 340 13.06 -48.74 -45.03
C LYS A 340 12.17 -47.49 -45.07
N SER A 341 11.49 -47.19 -43.97
CA SER A 341 10.51 -46.12 -43.86
C SER A 341 10.78 -45.23 -42.64
N VAL A 342 10.31 -43.99 -42.70
CA VAL A 342 10.29 -43.07 -41.56
C VAL A 342 8.91 -43.18 -40.92
N ASN A 343 8.87 -43.66 -39.68
CA ASN A 343 7.63 -43.87 -38.90
C ASN A 343 7.45 -42.68 -37.94
N ILE A 344 6.39 -41.91 -38.12
CA ILE A 344 6.07 -40.69 -37.35
C ILE A 344 4.87 -41.01 -36.46
N THR A 345 5.10 -40.99 -35.16
CA THR A 345 4.07 -41.22 -34.14
C THR A 345 4.29 -40.24 -33.00
N PHE A 346 3.38 -39.29 -32.84
CA PHE A 346 3.50 -38.31 -31.75
C PHE A 346 3.19 -38.95 -30.39
N GLN A 347 3.91 -38.54 -29.36
CA GLN A 347 3.68 -39.03 -28.01
C GLN A 347 2.41 -38.40 -27.38
N ASN A 348 1.38 -39.23 -27.16
CA ASN A 348 0.07 -38.85 -26.61
C ASN A 348 0.04 -38.40 -25.13
N LEU A 349 1.15 -38.53 -24.38
CA LEU A 349 1.24 -38.12 -22.97
C LEU A 349 1.88 -36.73 -22.78
N SER A 350 1.90 -35.90 -23.83
CA SER A 350 2.66 -34.65 -23.85
C SER A 350 1.97 -33.64 -24.78
N GLY A 351 2.50 -32.42 -24.91
CA GLY A 351 1.96 -31.38 -25.81
C GLY A 351 1.86 -31.68 -27.33
N ALA A 352 1.74 -32.94 -27.76
CA ALA A 352 1.46 -33.34 -29.14
C ALA A 352 0.32 -34.39 -29.21
N VAL A 353 -0.61 -34.35 -28.26
CA VAL A 353 -1.80 -35.23 -28.22
C VAL A 353 -2.59 -35.07 -29.53
N SER A 354 -2.80 -36.17 -30.25
CA SER A 354 -3.50 -36.17 -31.54
C SER A 354 -2.84 -35.31 -32.62
N GLY A 355 -1.52 -35.17 -32.57
CA GLY A 355 -0.75 -34.50 -33.61
C GLY A 355 -0.95 -35.16 -34.98
N THR A 356 -1.03 -34.35 -36.02
CA THR A 356 -1.12 -34.83 -37.40
C THR A 356 0.15 -34.50 -38.18
N TYR A 357 0.45 -35.31 -39.19
CA TYR A 357 1.49 -35.08 -40.16
C TYR A 357 0.85 -35.03 -41.55
N LEU A 358 1.05 -33.95 -42.31
CA LEU A 358 0.37 -33.72 -43.60
C LEU A 358 -1.17 -33.77 -43.49
N GLY A 359 -1.72 -33.42 -42.33
CA GLY A 359 -3.17 -33.47 -42.06
C GLY A 359 -3.70 -34.87 -41.71
N ALA A 360 -2.88 -35.92 -41.79
CA ALA A 360 -3.25 -37.27 -41.37
C ALA A 360 -2.87 -37.53 -39.91
N ALA A 361 -3.77 -38.17 -39.16
CA ALA A 361 -3.48 -38.60 -37.79
C ALA A 361 -2.32 -39.60 -37.76
N THR A 362 -1.43 -39.51 -36.76
CA THR A 362 -0.36 -40.51 -36.57
C THR A 362 -0.89 -41.76 -35.86
N PRO A 363 -0.34 -42.98 -36.11
CA PRO A 363 0.91 -43.27 -36.81
C PRO A 363 0.89 -42.97 -38.32
N TYR A 364 1.94 -42.34 -38.82
CA TYR A 364 2.12 -42.02 -40.24
C TYR A 364 3.46 -42.55 -40.72
N THR A 365 3.48 -43.25 -41.86
CA THR A 365 4.70 -43.85 -42.41
C THR A 365 4.96 -43.33 -43.82
N ARG A 366 6.21 -43.01 -44.11
CA ARG A 366 6.66 -42.61 -45.46
C ARG A 366 7.97 -43.27 -45.84
N ALA A 367 8.26 -43.36 -47.15
CA ALA A 367 9.56 -43.79 -47.62
C ALA A 367 10.68 -42.81 -47.17
N ALA A 368 11.86 -43.34 -46.85
CA ALA A 368 12.99 -42.52 -46.40
C ALA A 368 13.53 -41.54 -47.48
N SER A 369 13.27 -41.81 -48.76
CA SER A 369 13.70 -41.00 -49.91
C SER A 369 12.78 -39.83 -50.26
N ALA A 370 11.57 -39.72 -49.67
CA ALA A 370 10.56 -38.76 -50.08
C ALA A 370 10.11 -37.88 -48.90
N VAL A 371 10.63 -36.65 -48.82
CA VAL A 371 10.01 -35.60 -48.00
C VAL A 371 9.16 -34.73 -48.92
N PRO A 372 7.81 -34.75 -48.82
CA PRO A 372 6.97 -33.91 -49.66
C PRO A 372 7.27 -32.43 -49.42
N ALA A 373 7.29 -31.62 -50.48
CA ALA A 373 7.58 -30.18 -50.43
C ALA A 373 6.64 -29.37 -49.50
N ASN A 374 5.50 -29.95 -49.12
CA ASN A 374 4.49 -29.37 -48.23
C ASN A 374 4.33 -30.14 -46.91
N ALA A 375 5.33 -30.89 -46.46
CA ALA A 375 5.26 -31.56 -45.15
C ALA A 375 5.00 -30.55 -44.01
N TYR A 376 3.95 -30.74 -43.21
CA TYR A 376 3.65 -29.90 -42.04
C TYR A 376 3.12 -30.74 -40.87
N CYS A 377 3.29 -30.22 -39.65
CA CYS A 377 2.69 -30.79 -38.43
C CYS A 377 1.55 -29.87 -37.97
N SER A 378 0.45 -30.43 -37.51
CA SER A 378 -0.64 -29.65 -36.88
C SER A 378 -1.18 -30.35 -35.63
N ASN A 379 -2.02 -29.64 -34.87
CA ASN A 379 -2.56 -30.10 -33.59
C ASN A 379 -1.48 -30.44 -32.55
N THR A 380 -0.45 -29.60 -32.45
CA THR A 380 0.60 -29.70 -31.43
C THR A 380 0.66 -28.43 -30.61
N TYR A 381 0.93 -28.54 -29.31
CA TYR A 381 1.08 -27.42 -28.38
C TYR A 381 2.20 -26.46 -28.80
N CYS A 382 3.36 -26.98 -29.25
CA CYS A 382 4.54 -26.17 -29.57
C CYS A 382 4.35 -25.21 -30.77
N HIS A 383 3.38 -25.48 -31.64
CA HIS A 383 3.02 -24.62 -32.79
C HIS A 383 1.61 -24.02 -32.63
N SER A 384 1.17 -23.83 -31.39
CA SER A 384 -0.11 -23.25 -31.02
C SER A 384 0.05 -21.91 -30.32
N GLN A 385 -1.06 -21.21 -30.14
CA GLN A 385 -1.16 -20.03 -29.25
C GLN A 385 -1.19 -20.38 -27.76
N GLY A 386 -0.96 -21.64 -27.36
CA GLY A 386 -0.96 -22.09 -25.97
C GLY A 386 -2.33 -22.09 -25.27
N ARG A 387 -3.43 -21.92 -26.02
CA ARG A 387 -4.82 -21.88 -25.50
C ARG A 387 -5.67 -22.96 -26.18
N SER A 388 -6.34 -23.78 -25.37
CA SER A 388 -7.49 -24.58 -25.83
C SER A 388 -8.69 -23.64 -26.03
N GLY A 389 -9.49 -23.87 -27.07
CA GLY A 389 -10.71 -23.09 -27.31
C GLY A 389 -11.66 -23.05 -26.09
N SER A 390 -12.64 -22.15 -26.14
CA SER A 390 -13.61 -21.86 -25.08
C SER A 390 -14.58 -23.00 -24.73
N ASN A 391 -14.41 -24.20 -25.28
CA ASN A 391 -15.12 -25.41 -24.87
C ASN A 391 -14.08 -26.46 -24.46
N TYR A 392 -14.09 -26.82 -23.18
CA TYR A 392 -13.20 -27.80 -22.56
C TYR A 392 -13.47 -29.26 -22.99
N SER A 393 -14.13 -29.46 -24.12
CA SER A 393 -14.36 -30.76 -24.73
C SER A 393 -13.51 -30.89 -26.01
N ALA A 394 -12.47 -31.72 -25.90
CA ALA A 394 -11.64 -32.27 -26.98
C ALA A 394 -10.71 -31.31 -27.77
N ALA A 395 -9.45 -31.23 -27.32
CA ALA A 395 -8.25 -31.58 -28.10
C ALA A 395 -8.00 -30.94 -29.49
N VAL A 396 -8.30 -29.64 -29.70
CA VAL A 396 -7.81 -28.92 -30.89
C VAL A 396 -7.03 -27.67 -30.49
N TYR A 397 -5.71 -27.74 -30.62
CA TYR A 397 -4.86 -26.55 -30.57
C TYR A 397 -5.06 -25.77 -31.88
N LYS A 398 -5.54 -24.52 -31.80
CA LYS A 398 -5.66 -23.67 -32.99
C LYS A 398 -4.27 -23.44 -33.58
N THR A 399 -4.07 -23.92 -34.80
CA THR A 399 -2.80 -23.82 -35.52
C THR A 399 -2.61 -22.37 -35.97
N MET A 400 -1.56 -21.69 -35.50
CA MET A 400 -1.35 -20.24 -35.73
C MET A 400 -0.75 -19.91 -37.10
N SER A 401 0.01 -20.87 -37.64
CA SER A 401 0.64 -20.85 -38.96
C SER A 401 1.10 -22.28 -39.25
N THR A 402 0.86 -22.83 -40.45
CA THR A 402 1.31 -24.16 -40.83
C THR A 402 2.83 -24.15 -41.02
N PRO A 403 3.63 -24.63 -40.05
CA PRO A 403 5.07 -24.60 -40.18
C PRO A 403 5.45 -25.71 -41.16
N SER A 404 5.98 -25.32 -42.31
CA SER A 404 6.47 -26.29 -43.28
C SER A 404 7.79 -26.90 -42.80
N TRP A 405 7.86 -28.22 -42.82
CA TRP A 405 9.04 -29.04 -42.57
C TRP A 405 10.09 -28.87 -43.69
N THR A 406 9.70 -28.36 -44.84
CA THR A 406 10.53 -28.27 -46.06
C THR A 406 10.75 -26.84 -46.53
N ALA A 407 9.82 -25.90 -46.28
CA ALA A 407 9.99 -24.50 -46.67
C ALA A 407 10.77 -23.68 -45.62
N ALA A 408 11.49 -22.65 -46.07
CA ALA A 408 12.03 -21.62 -45.19
C ALA A 408 10.84 -20.88 -44.52
N PHE A 409 10.81 -20.86 -43.19
CA PHE A 409 9.86 -20.03 -42.46
C PHE A 409 10.38 -18.59 -42.56
N VAL A 410 9.93 -17.87 -43.58
CA VAL A 410 10.19 -16.44 -43.71
C VAL A 410 9.19 -15.75 -42.79
N LEU A 411 9.65 -15.34 -41.61
CA LEU A 411 8.94 -14.30 -40.87
C LEU A 411 8.86 -13.08 -41.79
N PRO A 412 7.68 -12.48 -42.01
CA PRO A 412 7.61 -11.19 -42.68
C PRO A 412 8.58 -10.25 -41.97
N SER A 413 9.44 -9.58 -42.74
CA SER A 413 10.38 -8.59 -42.24
C SER A 413 9.65 -7.58 -41.35
N GLY A 414 9.94 -7.60 -40.04
CA GLY A 414 9.29 -6.74 -39.03
C GLY A 414 8.47 -7.47 -37.96
N VAL A 415 8.24 -8.79 -38.07
CA VAL A 415 7.49 -9.55 -37.06
C VAL A 415 8.39 -9.93 -35.88
N ARG A 416 8.17 -9.25 -34.74
CA ARG A 416 8.77 -9.55 -33.42
C ARG A 416 8.52 -11.02 -33.04
N ALA A 417 9.55 -11.75 -32.60
CA ALA A 417 9.54 -13.22 -32.53
C ALA A 417 8.34 -13.86 -31.79
N CYS A 418 7.82 -13.24 -30.71
CA CYS A 418 6.66 -13.73 -29.98
C CYS A 418 5.32 -13.51 -30.70
N SER A 419 5.24 -12.45 -31.52
CA SER A 419 3.98 -12.02 -32.17
C SER A 419 3.47 -12.97 -33.25
N ALA A 420 4.36 -13.78 -33.81
CA ALA A 420 3.99 -14.83 -34.76
C ALA A 420 3.02 -15.87 -34.15
N CYS A 421 3.15 -16.15 -32.85
CA CYS A 421 2.36 -17.16 -32.14
C CYS A 421 1.47 -16.61 -31.02
N HIS A 422 1.83 -15.47 -30.42
CA HIS A 422 1.18 -14.90 -29.23
C HIS A 422 0.62 -13.49 -29.45
N GLY A 423 0.64 -12.94 -30.68
CA GLY A 423 0.08 -11.61 -30.96
C GLY A 423 0.99 -10.43 -30.63
N GLY A 424 2.03 -10.62 -29.82
CA GLY A 424 3.12 -9.66 -29.64
C GLY A 424 2.97 -8.72 -28.45
N ASP A 425 3.81 -7.68 -28.43
CA ASP A 425 3.74 -6.59 -27.46
C ASP A 425 2.79 -5.47 -27.91
N SER A 426 2.65 -4.46 -27.05
CA SER A 426 1.82 -3.26 -27.22
C SER A 426 2.03 -2.49 -28.53
N THR A 427 3.14 -2.70 -29.25
CA THR A 427 3.44 -2.03 -30.51
C THR A 427 2.91 -2.77 -31.75
N ASN A 428 2.41 -4.00 -31.59
CA ASN A 428 1.85 -4.79 -32.68
C ASN A 428 0.31 -4.79 -32.61
N ASN A 429 -0.35 -3.90 -33.39
CA ASN A 429 -1.80 -3.69 -33.31
C ASN A 429 -2.65 -4.81 -33.95
N SER A 430 -2.04 -5.91 -34.43
CA SER A 430 -2.72 -6.98 -35.15
C SER A 430 -3.86 -7.61 -34.31
N ILE A 431 -5.08 -7.12 -34.50
CA ILE A 431 -6.32 -7.54 -33.81
C ILE A 431 -6.57 -9.05 -34.00
N GLN A 432 -6.01 -9.65 -35.05
CA GLN A 432 -6.27 -11.04 -35.42
C GLN A 432 -5.47 -12.08 -34.59
N ARG A 433 -4.51 -11.69 -33.74
CA ARG A 433 -3.58 -12.64 -33.08
C ARG A 433 -3.35 -12.43 -31.58
N GLN A 434 -4.11 -11.57 -30.88
CA GLN A 434 -3.86 -11.23 -29.46
C GLN A 434 -4.08 -12.38 -28.45
N ILE A 435 -3.32 -12.39 -27.35
CA ILE A 435 -3.64 -13.19 -26.15
C ILE A 435 -4.93 -12.62 -25.53
N THR A 436 -6.06 -13.29 -25.75
CA THR A 436 -7.40 -12.74 -25.51
C THR A 436 -7.90 -12.75 -24.05
N SER A 437 -7.03 -12.87 -23.03
CA SER A 437 -7.51 -12.74 -21.64
C SER A 437 -7.70 -11.27 -21.26
N VAL A 438 -8.66 -10.99 -20.37
CA VAL A 438 -8.94 -9.62 -19.89
C VAL A 438 -7.69 -9.02 -19.24
N ALA A 439 -6.97 -9.79 -18.42
CA ALA A 439 -5.70 -9.34 -17.84
C ALA A 439 -4.59 -9.07 -18.88
N HIS A 440 -4.38 -9.92 -19.89
CA HIS A 440 -3.35 -9.66 -20.90
C HIS A 440 -3.65 -8.37 -21.66
N ARG A 441 -4.92 -8.12 -22.01
CA ARG A 441 -5.29 -6.84 -22.63
C ARG A 441 -4.95 -5.65 -21.73
N ARG A 442 -5.20 -5.72 -20.43
CA ARG A 442 -4.95 -4.59 -19.53
C ARG A 442 -3.47 -4.33 -19.26
N HIS A 443 -2.67 -5.38 -19.16
CA HIS A 443 -1.26 -5.28 -18.83
C HIS A 443 -0.40 -5.12 -20.08
N VAL A 444 -0.64 -5.86 -21.16
CA VAL A 444 0.21 -5.90 -22.36
C VAL A 444 -0.37 -5.09 -23.54
N GLY A 445 -1.67 -4.76 -23.51
CA GLY A 445 -2.38 -4.11 -24.62
C GLY A 445 -1.92 -2.68 -24.91
N GLY A 446 -1.95 -2.32 -26.21
CA GLY A 446 -1.26 -1.21 -26.87
C GLY A 446 -1.64 0.23 -26.54
N THR A 447 -1.42 1.12 -27.52
CA THR A 447 -1.38 2.60 -27.46
C THR A 447 -2.62 3.33 -26.93
N ALA A 448 -3.64 2.62 -26.46
CA ALA A 448 -4.74 3.24 -25.74
C ALA A 448 -4.23 3.77 -24.38
N SER A 449 -4.46 5.04 -24.12
CA SER A 449 -4.01 5.84 -22.96
C SER A 449 -4.49 5.35 -21.57
N SER A 450 -5.03 4.12 -21.48
CA SER A 450 -5.51 3.51 -20.24
C SER A 450 -4.84 2.16 -19.90
N MET A 451 -3.83 1.73 -20.65
CA MET A 451 -3.13 0.44 -20.46
C MET A 451 -1.70 0.62 -19.91
N TYR A 452 -1.23 -0.34 -19.11
CA TYR A 452 0.07 -0.24 -18.42
C TYR A 452 1.28 -0.61 -19.29
N ASN A 453 1.08 -1.22 -20.47
CA ASN A 453 2.16 -1.62 -21.39
C ASN A 453 3.31 -2.40 -20.71
N ILE A 454 2.95 -3.29 -19.80
CA ILE A 454 3.85 -4.18 -19.07
C ILE A 454 4.44 -5.22 -20.03
N GLY A 455 5.77 -5.29 -20.06
CA GLY A 455 6.48 -6.27 -20.86
C GLY A 455 6.39 -7.71 -20.33
N CYS A 456 6.54 -8.70 -21.21
CA CYS A 456 6.38 -10.12 -20.89
C CYS A 456 7.30 -10.57 -19.75
N ALA A 457 8.54 -10.06 -19.72
CA ALA A 457 9.55 -10.39 -18.70
C ALA A 457 9.16 -9.99 -17.27
N VAL A 458 8.17 -9.11 -17.10
CA VAL A 458 7.67 -8.71 -15.77
C VAL A 458 6.89 -9.84 -15.11
N CYS A 459 6.08 -10.59 -15.87
CA CYS A 459 5.25 -11.68 -15.34
C CYS A 459 5.80 -13.07 -15.68
N HIS A 460 6.70 -13.16 -16.65
CA HIS A 460 7.25 -14.41 -17.17
C HIS A 460 8.77 -14.37 -17.16
N SER A 461 9.40 -13.87 -16.09
CA SER A 461 10.84 -13.56 -16.06
C SER A 461 11.74 -14.75 -16.37
N LEU A 462 11.31 -15.98 -16.01
CA LEU A 462 12.03 -17.21 -16.35
C LEU A 462 11.79 -17.63 -17.81
N THR A 463 10.64 -17.29 -18.40
CA THR A 463 10.27 -17.71 -19.77
C THR A 463 10.67 -16.68 -20.84
N ALA A 464 10.64 -15.38 -20.52
CA ALA A 464 10.92 -14.27 -21.43
C ALA A 464 11.88 -13.26 -20.79
N SER A 465 12.90 -12.83 -21.53
CA SER A 465 13.85 -11.79 -21.09
C SER A 465 13.48 -10.40 -21.64
N THR A 466 12.78 -10.36 -22.77
CA THR A 466 12.20 -9.16 -23.36
C THR A 466 10.82 -9.50 -23.93
N ASN A 467 10.17 -8.53 -24.56
CA ASN A 467 8.93 -8.75 -25.32
C ASN A 467 9.12 -9.61 -26.58
N THR A 468 10.36 -9.89 -26.98
CA THR A 468 10.69 -10.57 -28.23
C THR A 468 11.66 -11.74 -28.05
N THR A 469 12.15 -11.98 -26.84
CA THR A 469 13.23 -12.94 -26.58
C THR A 469 12.83 -13.89 -25.48
N ILE A 470 12.96 -15.19 -25.77
CA ILE A 470 12.74 -16.28 -24.81
C ILE A 470 13.99 -16.40 -23.93
N ASN A 471 13.78 -16.50 -22.62
CA ASN A 471 14.85 -16.72 -21.64
C ASN A 471 15.11 -18.23 -21.48
N GLN A 472 14.21 -18.95 -20.82
CA GLN A 472 14.28 -20.41 -20.70
C GLN A 472 13.29 -21.08 -21.63
N THR A 473 13.84 -21.61 -22.72
CA THR A 473 13.14 -22.38 -23.74
C THR A 473 12.49 -23.64 -23.19
N ALA A 474 13.11 -24.25 -22.17
CA ALA A 474 12.54 -25.35 -21.41
C ALA A 474 11.20 -24.98 -20.75
N LYS A 475 11.05 -23.74 -20.27
CA LYS A 475 9.79 -23.23 -19.70
C LYS A 475 8.82 -22.75 -20.78
N HIS A 476 9.30 -22.22 -21.90
CA HIS A 476 8.42 -21.78 -22.99
C HIS A 476 7.61 -22.93 -23.61
N ALA A 477 8.16 -24.14 -23.68
CA ALA A 477 7.53 -25.29 -24.33
C ALA A 477 7.34 -26.53 -23.42
N ASN A 478 7.16 -26.34 -22.10
CA ASN A 478 6.94 -27.44 -21.15
C ASN A 478 5.47 -27.88 -20.99
N PHE A 479 4.53 -27.29 -21.72
CA PHE A 479 3.11 -27.58 -21.56
C PHE A 479 2.55 -27.17 -20.18
N GLN A 480 3.06 -26.07 -19.62
CA GLN A 480 2.58 -25.49 -18.35
C GLN A 480 2.42 -23.96 -18.46
N LYS A 481 1.59 -23.38 -17.58
CA LYS A 481 1.50 -21.94 -17.35
C LYS A 481 2.63 -21.51 -16.41
N ASN A 482 3.74 -21.00 -16.95
CA ASN A 482 4.87 -20.51 -16.13
C ASN A 482 4.74 -19.00 -15.93
N VAL A 483 4.20 -18.58 -14.79
CA VAL A 483 4.09 -17.18 -14.38
C VAL A 483 5.05 -16.96 -13.23
N ASP A 484 6.16 -16.30 -13.53
CA ASP A 484 7.25 -16.02 -12.62
C ASP A 484 7.44 -14.51 -12.59
N ILE A 485 6.83 -13.86 -11.60
CA ILE A 485 6.85 -12.41 -11.49
C ILE A 485 8.29 -11.98 -11.18
N SER A 486 8.78 -10.98 -11.91
CA SER A 486 10.12 -10.42 -11.70
C SER A 486 10.36 -10.09 -10.23
N ALA A 487 11.56 -10.40 -9.73
CA ALA A 487 11.96 -10.10 -8.36
C ALA A 487 11.81 -8.60 -8.01
N THR A 488 11.89 -7.71 -9.01
CA THR A 488 11.62 -6.28 -8.84
C THR A 488 10.21 -6.02 -8.31
N TYR A 489 9.20 -6.76 -8.74
CA TYR A 489 7.80 -6.51 -8.36
C TYR A 489 7.28 -7.52 -7.32
N GLY A 490 7.93 -8.69 -7.22
CA GLY A 490 7.62 -9.72 -6.24
C GLY A 490 6.20 -10.30 -6.37
N GLY A 491 5.86 -11.18 -5.43
CA GLY A 491 4.56 -11.82 -5.36
C GLY A 491 4.50 -13.17 -6.07
N THR A 492 3.30 -13.76 -6.06
CA THR A 492 3.05 -15.12 -6.56
C THR A 492 1.78 -15.18 -7.38
N TYR A 493 1.73 -16.16 -8.29
CA TYR A 493 0.52 -16.54 -9.01
C TYR A 493 0.14 -17.97 -8.64
N SER A 494 -1.07 -18.15 -8.08
CA SER A 494 -1.46 -19.43 -7.49
C SER A 494 -1.63 -20.58 -8.49
N ALA A 495 -1.79 -20.28 -9.77
CA ALA A 495 -1.86 -21.30 -10.83
C ALA A 495 -0.56 -21.42 -11.65
N ASN A 496 0.59 -21.05 -11.08
CA ASN A 496 1.90 -21.29 -11.69
C ASN A 496 2.17 -22.81 -11.85
N ASN A 497 2.88 -23.20 -12.91
CA ASN A 497 3.21 -24.59 -13.26
C ASN A 497 2.00 -25.53 -13.49
N THR A 498 0.79 -24.99 -13.66
CA THR A 498 -0.40 -25.79 -13.97
C THR A 498 -0.59 -25.98 -15.47
N LEU A 499 -1.35 -26.99 -15.88
CA LEU A 499 -1.59 -27.28 -17.30
C LEU A 499 -2.40 -26.16 -17.99
N PRO A 500 -2.18 -25.93 -19.30
CA PRO A 500 -3.08 -25.11 -20.11
C PRO A 500 -4.52 -25.60 -19.99
N GLY A 501 -5.44 -24.68 -19.66
CA GLY A 501 -6.85 -25.00 -19.44
C GLY A 501 -7.25 -25.27 -17.97
N SER A 502 -6.31 -25.40 -17.03
CA SER A 502 -6.65 -25.39 -15.60
C SER A 502 -7.27 -24.05 -15.18
N ALA A 503 -8.05 -24.07 -14.09
CA ALA A 503 -8.67 -22.87 -13.50
C ALA A 503 -7.69 -21.68 -13.38
N VAL A 504 -8.24 -20.47 -13.50
CA VAL A 504 -7.44 -19.25 -13.39
C VAL A 504 -7.01 -19.02 -11.95
N GLY A 505 -5.76 -18.58 -11.76
CA GLY A 505 -5.21 -18.30 -10.44
C GLY A 505 -5.45 -16.87 -9.98
N THR A 506 -4.91 -16.58 -8.81
CA THR A 506 -4.88 -15.29 -8.13
C THR A 506 -3.45 -14.80 -8.03
N CYS A 507 -3.27 -13.49 -8.13
CA CYS A 507 -2.01 -12.79 -7.90
C CYS A 507 -2.00 -12.24 -6.47
N SER A 508 -0.97 -12.60 -5.70
CA SER A 508 -0.82 -12.19 -4.30
C SER A 508 0.53 -11.54 -4.06
N SER A 509 0.58 -10.53 -3.18
CA SER A 509 1.81 -9.82 -2.79
C SER A 509 2.59 -9.19 -3.96
N VAL A 510 1.89 -8.82 -5.04
CA VAL A 510 2.48 -8.19 -6.23
C VAL A 510 2.48 -6.68 -6.03
N TYR A 511 3.63 -6.02 -6.20
CA TYR A 511 3.77 -4.57 -5.97
C TYR A 511 2.76 -3.72 -6.77
N CYS A 512 2.47 -4.08 -8.03
CA CYS A 512 1.49 -3.36 -8.86
C CYS A 512 0.05 -3.43 -8.31
N HIS A 513 -0.25 -4.38 -7.41
CA HIS A 513 -1.53 -4.52 -6.72
C HIS A 513 -1.44 -4.07 -5.26
N SER A 514 -0.44 -3.25 -4.93
CA SER A 514 -0.29 -2.67 -3.60
C SER A 514 -0.97 -1.31 -3.46
N ASP A 515 -1.06 -0.84 -2.22
CA ASP A 515 -1.48 0.53 -1.89
C ASP A 515 -0.37 1.59 -2.09
N GLY A 516 0.79 1.20 -2.63
CA GLY A 516 1.90 2.10 -2.96
C GLY A 516 2.65 2.68 -1.75
N LYS A 517 2.36 2.23 -0.51
CA LYS A 517 3.02 2.72 0.71
C LYS A 517 4.43 2.17 0.87
N ALA A 518 5.21 2.79 1.75
CA ALA A 518 6.55 2.32 2.13
C ALA A 518 6.54 0.90 2.72
N THR A 519 5.49 0.58 3.49
CA THR A 519 5.14 -0.79 3.88
C THR A 519 3.85 -1.14 3.13
N PRO A 520 3.94 -1.84 1.98
CA PRO A 520 2.78 -1.98 1.11
C PRO A 520 1.75 -2.95 1.67
N GLY A 521 0.49 -2.54 1.72
CA GLY A 521 -0.66 -3.44 1.78
C GLY A 521 -0.95 -3.96 0.37
N TYR A 522 -1.30 -5.24 0.22
CA TYR A 522 -1.54 -5.86 -1.09
C TYR A 522 -3.00 -6.29 -1.24
N THR A 523 -3.58 -6.00 -2.40
CA THR A 523 -4.88 -6.53 -2.82
C THR A 523 -4.66 -7.80 -3.64
N THR A 524 -5.23 -8.92 -3.19
CA THR A 524 -5.23 -10.17 -3.96
C THR A 524 -6.22 -10.06 -5.12
N ILE A 525 -5.76 -10.29 -6.35
CA ILE A 525 -6.59 -10.11 -7.56
C ILE A 525 -6.61 -11.41 -8.38
N SER A 526 -7.80 -11.86 -8.80
CA SER A 526 -7.94 -12.99 -9.73
C SER A 526 -7.59 -12.57 -11.17
N TRP A 527 -6.95 -13.45 -11.95
CA TRP A 527 -6.44 -13.14 -13.30
C TRP A 527 -7.48 -12.59 -14.28
N ASN A 528 -8.76 -12.89 -14.08
CA ASN A 528 -9.84 -12.36 -14.94
C ASN A 528 -10.83 -11.46 -14.17
N ALA A 529 -10.46 -10.99 -12.98
CA ALA A 529 -11.27 -10.02 -12.25
C ALA A 529 -11.40 -8.70 -13.01
N ALA A 530 -12.47 -7.96 -12.73
CA ALA A 530 -12.60 -6.58 -13.15
C ALA A 530 -11.49 -5.72 -12.54
N ALA A 531 -11.05 -4.67 -13.26
CA ALA A 531 -10.04 -3.76 -12.74
C ALA A 531 -10.59 -3.03 -11.50
N PRO A 532 -9.82 -2.98 -10.39
CA PRO A 532 -10.22 -2.20 -9.23
C PRO A 532 -10.23 -0.70 -9.57
N SER A 533 -11.15 0.06 -8.97
CA SER A 533 -11.05 1.52 -8.89
C SER A 533 -9.85 1.90 -8.00
N CYS A 534 -9.46 3.18 -7.98
CA CYS A 534 -8.39 3.68 -7.10
C CYS A 534 -8.59 3.22 -5.64
N THR A 535 -9.84 3.29 -5.16
CA THR A 535 -10.27 2.87 -3.81
C THR A 535 -10.11 1.39 -3.50
N GLY A 536 -9.93 0.54 -4.51
CA GLY A 536 -9.64 -0.89 -4.33
C GLY A 536 -8.21 -1.19 -3.89
N CYS A 537 -7.31 -0.21 -3.96
CA CYS A 537 -5.91 -0.33 -3.55
C CYS A 537 -5.53 0.73 -2.51
N HIS A 538 -5.86 2.01 -2.74
CA HIS A 538 -5.54 3.11 -1.82
C HIS A 538 -6.71 4.09 -1.71
N GLY A 539 -6.67 4.99 -0.73
CA GLY A 539 -7.76 5.91 -0.42
C GLY A 539 -8.01 6.92 -1.54
N ASN A 540 -9.05 7.72 -1.39
CA ASN A 540 -9.41 8.78 -2.34
C ASN A 540 -9.37 10.17 -1.67
N ALA A 541 -9.66 11.21 -2.44
CA ALA A 541 -9.63 12.59 -1.96
C ALA A 541 -10.67 12.91 -0.86
N THR A 542 -11.75 12.14 -0.73
CA THR A 542 -12.88 12.48 0.17
C THR A 542 -13.04 11.56 1.37
N THR A 543 -12.43 10.37 1.35
CA THR A 543 -12.58 9.34 2.37
C THR A 543 -11.24 8.67 2.63
N ASN A 544 -10.72 8.85 3.84
CA ASN A 544 -9.54 8.16 4.32
C ASN A 544 -9.93 6.91 5.11
N SER A 545 -10.72 6.00 4.51
CA SER A 545 -11.11 4.73 5.15
C SER A 545 -11.67 3.73 4.13
N PRO A 546 -11.48 2.40 4.32
CA PRO A 546 -10.98 1.70 5.52
C PRO A 546 -9.47 1.80 5.76
N ALA A 547 -9.00 1.47 6.97
CA ALA A 547 -7.58 1.52 7.38
C ALA A 547 -6.62 0.76 6.44
N SER A 548 -7.09 -0.29 5.75
CA SER A 548 -6.29 -1.06 4.80
C SER A 548 -5.93 -0.28 3.52
N THR A 549 -6.79 0.65 3.09
CA THR A 549 -6.54 1.48 1.91
C THR A 549 -6.22 2.93 2.27
N ALA A 550 -6.28 3.34 3.54
CA ALA A 550 -6.02 4.73 3.96
C ALA A 550 -4.75 5.33 3.34
N LEU A 551 -4.81 6.60 2.92
CA LEU A 551 -3.67 7.36 2.42
C LEU A 551 -2.62 7.56 3.52
N SER A 552 -1.35 7.66 3.13
CA SER A 552 -0.23 7.74 4.07
C SER A 552 -0.05 9.13 4.69
N GLY A 553 0.45 9.20 5.93
CA GLY A 553 0.92 10.46 6.52
C GLY A 553 -0.13 11.57 6.55
N LYS A 554 0.23 12.77 6.06
CA LYS A 554 -0.59 13.99 6.13
C LYS A 554 -1.60 14.17 4.99
N HIS A 555 -1.89 13.17 4.15
CA HIS A 555 -2.94 13.32 3.12
C HIS A 555 -4.27 13.85 3.69
N PRO A 556 -4.81 13.35 4.82
CA PRO A 556 -6.07 13.86 5.38
C PRO A 556 -6.04 15.35 5.70
N ALA A 557 -4.87 15.88 6.07
CA ALA A 557 -4.70 17.30 6.35
C ALA A 557 -4.71 18.17 5.08
N HIS A 558 -4.51 17.58 3.90
CA HIS A 558 -4.39 18.28 2.61
C HIS A 558 -5.58 18.03 1.68
N VAL A 559 -6.03 16.78 1.52
CA VAL A 559 -7.05 16.39 0.53
C VAL A 559 -8.46 16.27 1.09
N ASN A 560 -8.61 16.07 2.39
CA ASN A 560 -9.92 15.90 3.04
C ASN A 560 -10.05 16.77 4.29
N ASN A 561 -9.83 18.07 4.13
CA ASN A 561 -9.80 19.00 5.26
C ASN A 561 -10.65 20.24 5.01
N ALA A 562 -11.93 20.03 4.68
CA ALA A 562 -12.89 21.10 4.45
C ALA A 562 -13.03 22.05 5.65
N ALA A 563 -12.81 21.57 6.88
CA ALA A 563 -12.81 22.42 8.07
C ALA A 563 -11.67 23.45 8.09
N PHE A 564 -10.55 23.15 7.41
CA PHE A 564 -9.37 24.00 7.37
C PHE A 564 -9.16 24.71 6.03
N PHE A 565 -9.71 24.22 4.92
CA PHE A 565 -9.61 24.94 3.63
C PHE A 565 -10.93 25.60 3.21
N GLY A 566 -12.04 25.28 3.88
CA GLY A 566 -13.38 25.52 3.39
C GLY A 566 -13.86 24.34 2.53
N ALA A 567 -15.15 23.98 2.64
CA ALA A 567 -15.75 23.03 1.71
C ALA A 567 -15.55 23.52 0.26
N GLY A 568 -15.13 22.62 -0.64
CA GLY A 568 -14.83 22.94 -2.05
C GLY A 568 -13.36 23.31 -2.33
N ASN A 569 -12.55 23.55 -1.31
CA ASN A 569 -11.15 24.01 -1.46
C ASN A 569 -10.11 22.98 -1.00
N SER A 570 -10.53 21.75 -0.70
CA SER A 570 -9.60 20.65 -0.42
C SER A 570 -8.65 20.45 -1.58
N LEU A 571 -7.40 20.07 -1.29
CA LEU A 571 -6.42 19.86 -2.34
C LEU A 571 -6.69 18.56 -3.10
N HIS A 572 -6.66 18.62 -4.42
CA HIS A 572 -6.87 17.49 -5.30
C HIS A 572 -5.55 16.77 -5.61
N CYS A 573 -5.61 15.48 -5.93
CA CYS A 573 -4.42 14.68 -6.17
C CYS A 573 -3.52 15.26 -7.27
N VAL A 574 -4.12 15.81 -8.34
CA VAL A 574 -3.43 16.41 -9.49
C VAL A 574 -2.59 17.63 -9.12
N GLU A 575 -2.95 18.34 -8.06
CA GLU A 575 -2.20 19.51 -7.59
C GLU A 575 -0.82 19.14 -7.04
N CYS A 576 -0.65 17.88 -6.63
CA CYS A 576 0.60 17.33 -6.11
C CYS A 576 1.22 16.27 -7.04
N HIS A 577 0.41 15.51 -7.77
CA HIS A 577 0.82 14.31 -8.52
C HIS A 577 0.42 14.38 -10.01
N SER A 578 0.56 15.54 -10.66
CA SER A 578 0.07 15.83 -12.02
C SER A 578 0.60 14.89 -13.12
N THR A 579 1.79 14.32 -12.95
CA THR A 579 2.34 13.31 -13.87
C THR A 579 1.71 11.93 -13.65
N THR A 580 1.17 11.66 -12.46
CA THR A 580 0.53 10.39 -12.13
C THR A 580 -0.96 10.43 -12.46
N VAL A 581 -1.65 11.51 -12.09
CA VAL A 581 -3.11 11.65 -12.20
C VAL A 581 -3.51 12.94 -12.92
N SER A 582 -4.65 12.92 -13.61
CA SER A 582 -5.28 14.12 -14.19
C SER A 582 -6.36 14.72 -13.29
N ASN A 583 -6.92 13.91 -12.38
CA ASN A 583 -7.90 14.30 -11.36
C ASN A 583 -7.89 13.23 -10.24
N ASP A 584 -8.84 13.28 -9.30
CA ASP A 584 -8.84 12.37 -8.14
C ASP A 584 -9.18 10.91 -8.44
N THR A 585 -9.70 10.60 -9.64
CA THR A 585 -10.18 9.27 -10.01
C THR A 585 -9.53 8.71 -11.27
N THR A 586 -8.71 9.50 -11.96
CA THR A 586 -8.19 9.18 -13.30
C THR A 586 -6.69 9.39 -13.38
N LEU A 587 -5.98 8.37 -13.86
CA LEU A 587 -4.55 8.48 -14.19
C LEU A 587 -4.33 9.45 -15.35
N ASN A 588 -3.18 10.12 -15.35
CA ASN A 588 -2.77 10.94 -16.48
C ASN A 588 -2.65 10.04 -17.74
N ALA A 589 -3.33 10.40 -18.82
CA ALA A 589 -3.42 9.62 -20.05
C ALA A 589 -2.07 9.36 -20.74
N THR A 590 -1.09 10.24 -20.55
CA THR A 590 0.21 10.18 -21.21
C THR A 590 1.27 9.56 -20.31
N THR A 591 1.32 9.97 -19.05
CA THR A 591 2.41 9.60 -18.13
C THR A 591 1.97 8.69 -16.99
N GLY A 592 0.67 8.66 -16.67
CA GLY A 592 0.14 8.09 -15.44
C GLY A 592 0.40 6.60 -15.32
N THR A 593 0.13 5.81 -16.37
CA THR A 593 0.36 4.35 -16.33
C THR A 593 1.84 3.97 -16.22
N THR A 594 2.75 4.85 -16.64
CA THR A 594 4.21 4.62 -16.53
C THR A 594 4.71 4.91 -15.11
N VAL A 595 4.21 5.98 -14.49
CA VAL A 595 4.73 6.47 -13.21
C VAL A 595 3.91 6.05 -11.99
N HIS A 596 2.71 5.49 -12.16
CA HIS A 596 1.87 5.06 -11.04
C HIS A 596 2.43 3.86 -10.27
N VAL A 597 3.09 2.93 -10.97
CA VAL A 597 3.66 1.69 -10.38
C VAL A 597 5.19 1.67 -10.41
N ASN A 598 5.83 2.84 -10.46
CA ASN A 598 7.29 2.98 -10.57
C ASN A 598 8.04 2.94 -9.22
N LYS A 599 7.36 2.62 -8.11
CA LYS A 599 7.89 2.63 -6.74
C LYS A 599 8.25 4.00 -6.18
N LEU A 600 7.88 5.08 -6.85
CA LEU A 600 8.13 6.45 -6.43
C LEU A 600 6.83 7.22 -6.21
N MET A 601 6.82 8.12 -5.23
CA MET A 601 5.76 9.10 -5.06
C MET A 601 6.13 10.34 -5.89
N ASN A 602 5.69 10.38 -7.15
CA ASN A 602 6.04 11.46 -8.08
C ASN A 602 5.32 12.76 -7.69
N TYR A 603 6.03 13.68 -7.04
CA TYR A 603 5.52 14.97 -6.56
C TYR A 603 5.82 16.08 -7.58
N THR A 604 4.85 16.36 -8.46
CA THR A 604 5.06 17.08 -9.74
C THR A 604 3.99 18.14 -10.08
N GLY A 605 2.94 18.28 -9.28
CA GLY A 605 1.85 19.21 -9.55
C GLY A 605 2.13 20.69 -9.25
N ALA A 606 1.18 21.58 -9.54
CA ALA A 606 1.34 23.03 -9.35
C ALA A 606 1.52 23.45 -7.88
N LYS A 607 1.03 22.64 -6.94
CA LYS A 607 1.21 22.82 -5.49
C LYS A 607 2.38 21.99 -4.96
N ALA A 608 3.07 21.24 -5.82
CA ALA A 608 4.33 20.57 -5.51
C ALA A 608 5.50 21.56 -5.57
N GLY A 609 5.63 22.42 -4.56
CA GLY A 609 6.77 23.35 -4.42
C GLY A 609 8.04 22.67 -3.88
N LYS A 610 9.23 23.08 -4.33
CA LYS A 610 10.54 22.63 -3.79
C LYS A 610 10.75 23.05 -2.31
N PRO A 611 11.52 22.33 -1.47
CA PRO A 611 12.05 20.98 -1.61
C PRO A 611 11.27 20.02 -0.70
N TYR A 612 10.37 19.19 -1.27
CA TYR A 612 10.04 17.95 -0.56
C TYR A 612 11.29 17.07 -0.57
N VAL A 613 12.00 17.02 0.55
CA VAL A 613 13.17 16.15 0.68
C VAL A 613 12.66 14.75 0.98
N THR A 614 12.62 13.88 -0.04
CA THR A 614 12.03 12.53 0.04
C THR A 614 12.61 11.70 1.19
N ALA A 615 13.90 11.88 1.51
CA ALA A 615 14.58 11.20 2.62
C ALA A 615 14.05 11.62 4.00
N THR A 616 13.78 12.91 4.21
CA THR A 616 13.34 13.44 5.52
C THR A 616 11.83 13.67 5.60
N LYS A 617 11.12 13.58 4.47
CA LYS A 617 9.67 13.79 4.33
C LYS A 617 9.22 15.19 4.78
N VAL A 618 10.04 16.20 4.50
CA VAL A 618 9.83 17.60 4.92
C VAL A 618 9.45 18.46 3.71
N CYS A 619 8.37 19.26 3.84
CA CYS A 619 7.99 20.30 2.89
C CYS A 619 8.29 21.69 3.47
N SER A 620 9.39 22.32 3.06
CA SER A 620 9.77 23.67 3.50
C SER A 620 9.64 24.68 2.37
N ASN A 621 9.50 25.96 2.69
CA ASN A 621 9.52 27.06 1.72
C ASN A 621 8.38 27.05 0.68
N VAL A 622 7.19 26.61 1.08
CA VAL A 622 5.98 26.62 0.26
C VAL A 622 5.01 27.67 0.80
N TYR A 623 4.32 28.39 -0.09
CA TYR A 623 3.38 29.46 0.30
C TYR A 623 2.35 28.99 1.36
N CYS A 624 1.82 27.77 1.24
CA CYS A 624 0.87 27.20 2.20
C CYS A 624 1.45 27.00 3.61
N HIS A 625 2.79 26.95 3.75
CA HIS A 625 3.49 26.88 5.03
C HIS A 625 4.19 28.21 5.36
N SER A 626 3.67 29.32 4.85
CA SER A 626 4.19 30.66 5.15
C SER A 626 3.30 31.42 6.12
N SER A 627 3.77 32.58 6.57
CA SER A 627 2.97 33.49 7.40
C SER A 627 1.85 34.22 6.65
N GLY A 628 1.75 34.05 5.32
CA GLY A 628 0.76 34.73 4.47
C GLY A 628 0.96 36.24 4.38
N GLN A 629 2.06 36.78 4.92
CA GLN A 629 2.41 38.20 4.84
C GLN A 629 3.03 38.52 3.48
N ALA A 630 3.00 39.80 3.08
CA ALA A 630 3.63 40.27 1.83
C ALA A 630 5.12 39.90 1.75
N ILE A 631 5.79 39.83 2.90
CA ILE A 631 7.10 39.19 3.06
C ILE A 631 6.89 37.92 3.89
N PRO A 632 6.71 36.76 3.25
CA PRO A 632 6.38 35.53 3.97
C PRO A 632 7.55 35.02 4.80
N VAL A 633 7.26 34.66 6.05
CA VAL A 633 8.14 33.85 6.89
C VAL A 633 7.70 32.40 6.73
N PHE A 634 8.60 31.54 6.28
CA PHE A 634 8.27 30.13 6.04
C PHE A 634 8.52 29.29 7.29
N ARG A 635 7.57 28.40 7.55
CA ARG A 635 7.64 27.48 8.67
C ARG A 635 8.48 26.26 8.32
N SER A 636 9.33 25.87 9.27
CA SER A 636 10.07 24.61 9.18
C SER A 636 9.15 23.43 9.52
N MET A 637 8.93 22.53 8.56
CA MET A 637 8.05 21.37 8.69
C MET A 637 8.81 20.11 9.12
N THR A 638 9.61 20.23 10.18
CA THR A 638 10.44 19.15 10.74
C THR A 638 9.82 18.52 11.99
N GLY A 639 10.34 17.37 12.41
CA GLY A 639 9.91 16.65 13.61
C GLY A 639 8.43 16.24 13.53
N SER A 640 7.63 16.59 14.55
CA SER A 640 6.19 16.28 14.61
C SER A 640 5.37 16.93 13.49
N LYS A 641 5.94 17.86 12.71
CA LYS A 641 5.31 18.55 11.58
C LYS A 641 5.64 17.95 10.22
N ALA A 642 6.58 17.01 10.16
CA ALA A 642 6.91 16.32 8.92
C ALA A 642 5.70 15.51 8.41
N TRP A 643 5.75 15.02 7.17
CA TRP A 643 4.62 14.31 6.54
C TRP A 643 4.12 13.08 7.32
N GLY A 644 4.96 12.46 8.14
CA GLY A 644 4.58 11.36 9.03
C GLY A 644 4.28 11.76 10.48
N GLY A 645 4.40 13.04 10.84
CA GLY A 645 4.27 13.52 12.21
C GLY A 645 2.82 13.73 12.68
N SER A 646 2.63 14.04 13.96
CA SER A 646 1.30 14.19 14.59
C SER A 646 0.79 15.63 14.70
N ALA A 647 1.64 16.65 14.54
CA ALA A 647 1.26 18.04 14.77
C ALA A 647 0.22 18.55 13.75
N THR A 648 -0.67 19.40 14.23
CA THR A 648 -1.63 20.20 13.44
C THR A 648 -1.30 21.69 13.61
N LEU A 649 -1.67 22.52 12.64
CA LEU A 649 -1.47 23.96 12.68
C LEU A 649 -2.81 24.66 12.78
N GLY A 650 -2.97 25.51 13.78
CA GLY A 650 -4.04 26.51 13.81
C GLY A 650 -3.58 27.80 13.12
N CYS A 651 -4.40 28.85 13.21
CA CYS A 651 -4.11 30.15 12.62
C CYS A 651 -2.74 30.71 13.04
N ASN A 652 -2.39 30.63 14.33
CA ASN A 652 -1.09 31.03 14.90
C ASN A 652 0.08 30.12 14.50
N GLY A 653 -0.21 28.96 13.91
CA GLY A 653 0.80 28.08 13.32
C GLY A 653 1.32 28.60 11.99
N CYS A 654 0.56 29.47 11.32
CA CYS A 654 0.95 30.10 10.06
C CYS A 654 1.04 31.62 10.23
N HIS A 655 -0.08 32.30 10.47
CA HIS A 655 -0.13 33.75 10.62
C HIS A 655 0.56 34.21 11.91
N GLY A 656 1.24 35.35 11.83
CA GLY A 656 2.00 35.90 12.96
C GLY A 656 3.25 35.08 13.35
N TYR A 657 3.62 34.09 12.54
CA TYR A 657 4.84 33.29 12.74
C TYR A 657 6.10 34.09 12.37
N GLY A 658 7.11 34.02 13.24
CA GLY A 658 8.40 34.70 13.08
C GLY A 658 8.57 35.91 14.00
N SER A 659 9.71 36.58 13.88
CA SER A 659 9.96 37.84 14.60
C SER A 659 9.04 38.95 14.10
N GLY A 660 8.49 39.73 15.02
CA GLY A 660 7.57 40.83 14.72
C GLY A 660 7.47 41.82 15.87
N ALA A 661 6.57 42.80 15.73
CA ALA A 661 6.29 43.83 16.72
C ALA A 661 5.75 43.26 18.05
N PHE A 662 5.13 42.08 18.01
CA PHE A 662 4.61 41.37 19.17
C PHE A 662 4.57 39.86 18.89
N THR A 663 4.49 39.06 19.95
CA THR A 663 4.26 37.61 19.85
C THR A 663 2.80 37.35 19.49
N SER A 664 2.57 36.64 18.39
CA SER A 664 1.21 36.30 17.96
C SER A 664 0.63 35.16 18.79
N ASN A 665 -0.55 35.35 19.37
CA ASN A 665 -1.22 34.33 20.18
C ASN A 665 -2.27 33.57 19.36
N TYR A 666 -3.02 34.29 18.54
CA TYR A 666 -4.18 33.78 17.79
C TYR A 666 -3.97 33.74 16.27
N GLY A 667 -2.78 34.08 15.79
CA GLY A 667 -2.49 34.22 14.36
C GLY A 667 -2.75 35.62 13.84
N GLU A 668 -2.73 36.61 14.74
CA GLU A 668 -2.79 38.00 14.33
C GLU A 668 -1.47 38.39 13.64
N PRO A 669 -1.51 38.97 12.41
CA PRO A 669 -0.30 39.44 11.76
C PRO A 669 0.50 40.42 12.64
N ASN A 670 1.76 40.11 12.88
CA ASN A 670 2.61 40.80 13.86
C ASN A 670 3.69 41.70 13.23
N TYR A 671 3.53 42.13 11.98
CA TYR A 671 4.49 43.02 11.32
C TYR A 671 4.54 44.41 11.98
N THR A 672 5.67 45.08 11.90
CA THR A 672 5.85 46.43 12.46
C THR A 672 5.12 47.51 11.67
N ASN A 673 4.70 48.56 12.39
CA ASN A 673 4.25 49.80 11.75
C ASN A 673 5.44 50.50 11.12
N VAL A 674 5.38 50.72 9.81
CA VAL A 674 6.42 51.42 9.05
C VAL A 674 5.72 52.43 8.16
N SER A 675 6.19 53.68 8.17
CA SER A 675 5.80 54.69 7.21
C SER A 675 7.06 55.21 6.52
N SER A 676 7.25 54.86 5.24
CA SER A 676 8.38 55.32 4.44
C SER A 676 7.96 55.60 3.00
N ALA A 677 8.82 56.30 2.24
CA ALA A 677 8.57 56.59 0.83
C ALA A 677 8.42 55.33 -0.05
N THR A 678 8.95 54.18 0.39
CA THR A 678 8.98 52.92 -0.35
C THR A 678 8.13 51.82 0.27
N ARG A 679 7.68 51.97 1.54
CA ARG A 679 6.87 50.97 2.23
C ARG A 679 6.04 51.57 3.36
N ASN A 680 4.74 51.36 3.27
CA ASN A 680 3.77 51.74 4.29
C ASN A 680 3.08 50.48 4.81
N THR A 681 3.39 50.08 6.05
CA THR A 681 2.73 48.97 6.76
C THR A 681 2.08 49.50 8.03
N TYR A 682 0.80 49.21 8.22
CA TYR A 682 0.04 49.63 9.39
C TYR A 682 -0.65 48.43 10.03
N ASN A 683 -0.56 48.33 11.34
CA ASN A 683 -0.89 47.17 12.14
C ASN A 683 -1.58 47.60 13.43
N SER A 684 -2.83 47.18 13.58
CA SER A 684 -3.61 47.26 14.82
C SER A 684 -4.15 45.91 15.25
N HIS A 685 -3.64 44.79 14.71
CA HIS A 685 -4.18 43.46 14.99
C HIS A 685 -4.14 43.09 16.47
N GLN A 686 -3.06 43.45 17.18
CA GLN A 686 -2.94 43.23 18.63
C GLN A 686 -4.05 43.91 19.44
N ALA A 687 -4.57 45.05 18.95
CA ALA A 687 -5.66 45.76 19.61
C ALA A 687 -7.03 45.12 19.35
N HIS A 688 -7.22 44.49 18.19
CA HIS A 688 -8.52 43.98 17.74
C HIS A 688 -8.73 42.47 18.01
N VAL A 689 -7.66 41.68 18.10
CA VAL A 689 -7.72 40.21 18.24
C VAL A 689 -7.18 39.74 19.60
N LYS A 690 -7.03 40.66 20.57
CA LYS A 690 -6.29 40.44 21.82
C LYS A 690 -6.78 39.28 22.71
N ASN A 691 -8.06 38.91 22.61
CA ASN A 691 -8.69 38.02 23.60
C ASN A 691 -9.28 36.73 23.00
N ASN A 692 -9.46 36.65 21.68
CA ASN A 692 -10.13 35.51 21.05
C ASN A 692 -9.85 35.44 19.54
N VAL A 693 -9.48 34.26 19.06
CA VAL A 693 -9.30 33.98 17.62
C VAL A 693 -10.59 34.13 16.80
N ALA A 694 -11.77 33.98 17.42
CA ALA A 694 -13.06 34.25 16.80
C ALA A 694 -13.25 35.73 16.38
N SER A 695 -12.49 36.66 16.97
CA SER A 695 -12.56 38.08 16.62
C SER A 695 -12.12 38.37 15.18
N CYS A 696 -11.38 37.46 14.53
CA CYS A 696 -11.01 37.59 13.12
C CYS A 696 -12.26 37.71 12.21
N ASN A 697 -13.35 37.01 12.55
CA ASN A 697 -14.62 37.06 11.79
C ASN A 697 -15.26 38.45 11.75
N ILE A 698 -14.93 39.35 12.68
CA ILE A 698 -15.46 40.72 12.67
C ILE A 698 -15.02 41.47 11.39
N CYS A 699 -13.79 41.24 10.94
CA CYS A 699 -13.20 41.92 9.77
C CYS A 699 -12.99 41.01 8.56
N HIS A 700 -13.02 39.69 8.76
CA HIS A 700 -12.82 38.68 7.72
C HIS A 700 -14.03 37.76 7.62
N ALA A 701 -15.24 38.34 7.66
CA ALA A 701 -16.51 37.63 7.77
C ALA A 701 -16.83 36.75 6.56
N THR A 702 -16.19 36.98 5.41
CA THR A 702 -16.30 36.12 4.21
C THR A 702 -15.23 35.03 4.16
N THR A 703 -14.30 35.03 5.10
CA THR A 703 -13.17 34.07 5.14
C THR A 703 -13.26 33.14 6.34
N VAL A 704 -13.50 33.67 7.54
CA VAL A 704 -13.58 32.90 8.80
C VAL A 704 -14.95 33.05 9.45
N ASN A 705 -15.43 32.00 10.11
CA ASN A 705 -16.68 31.98 10.87
C ASN A 705 -16.47 32.37 12.35
N THR A 706 -17.57 32.47 13.10
CA THR A 706 -17.58 32.86 14.53
C THR A 706 -16.91 31.86 15.48
N SER A 707 -16.61 30.64 15.02
CA SER A 707 -15.84 29.63 15.76
C SER A 707 -14.37 29.61 15.35
N ALA A 708 -13.92 30.60 14.56
CA ALA A 708 -12.58 30.67 13.96
C ALA A 708 -12.20 29.52 13.02
N GLY A 709 -13.21 28.85 12.45
CA GLY A 709 -13.02 27.97 11.30
C GLY A 709 -13.12 28.76 9.99
N LEU A 710 -12.52 28.26 8.91
CA LEU A 710 -12.66 28.86 7.58
C LEU A 710 -14.03 28.53 6.98
N LEU A 711 -14.63 29.51 6.28
CA LEU A 711 -15.94 29.34 5.64
C LEU A 711 -15.85 28.43 4.40
N ALA A 712 -16.96 27.80 4.06
CA ALA A 712 -17.07 27.03 2.82
C ALA A 712 -16.81 27.93 1.61
N ASN A 713 -15.96 27.46 0.69
CA ASN A 713 -15.50 28.21 -0.49
C ASN A 713 -14.83 29.56 -0.17
N ALA A 714 -14.28 29.74 1.04
CA ALA A 714 -13.52 30.94 1.38
C ALA A 714 -12.24 31.04 0.53
N ASN A 715 -11.99 32.21 -0.07
CA ASN A 715 -10.73 32.52 -0.74
C ASN A 715 -9.61 32.76 0.30
N HIS A 716 -9.09 31.68 0.91
CA HIS A 716 -8.02 31.76 1.91
C HIS A 716 -6.61 31.57 1.32
N MET A 717 -6.52 30.85 0.19
CA MET A 717 -5.24 30.47 -0.43
C MET A 717 -4.96 31.19 -1.77
N ASP A 718 -5.75 32.20 -2.11
CA ASP A 718 -5.70 32.95 -3.37
C ASP A 718 -4.64 34.07 -3.36
N LYS A 719 -3.94 34.26 -2.23
CA LYS A 719 -2.93 35.31 -1.98
C LYS A 719 -3.49 36.72 -1.91
N THR A 720 -4.80 36.87 -1.70
CA THR A 720 -5.42 38.18 -1.50
C THR A 720 -5.78 38.40 -0.03
N ILE A 721 -5.77 39.67 0.39
CA ILE A 721 -6.25 40.06 1.72
C ILE A 721 -7.67 40.57 1.53
N THR A 722 -8.65 39.78 1.96
CA THR A 722 -10.07 40.19 1.92
C THR A 722 -10.48 40.72 3.30
N VAL A 723 -10.78 42.01 3.41
CA VAL A 723 -11.41 42.60 4.59
C VAL A 723 -12.88 42.85 4.28
N ALA A 724 -13.73 42.01 4.86
CA ALA A 724 -15.18 42.10 4.74
C ALA A 724 -15.76 42.06 6.15
N PHE A 725 -16.36 43.17 6.56
CA PHE A 725 -16.91 43.31 7.88
C PHE A 725 -18.17 42.45 8.06
N ASP A 726 -18.35 41.91 9.26
CA ASP A 726 -19.59 41.26 9.65
C ASP A 726 -20.73 42.29 9.68
N GLY A 727 -21.78 42.08 8.88
CA GLY A 727 -22.87 43.04 8.71
C GLY A 727 -23.77 43.24 9.95
N ILE A 728 -23.65 42.37 10.97
CA ILE A 728 -24.34 42.54 12.25
C ILE A 728 -23.47 43.39 13.20
N LYS A 729 -22.16 43.16 13.20
CA LYS A 729 -21.20 43.82 14.11
C LYS A 729 -20.66 45.16 13.58
N ALA A 730 -20.68 45.36 12.26
CA ALA A 730 -20.18 46.54 11.57
C ALA A 730 -21.03 46.81 10.31
N THR A 731 -22.28 47.22 10.55
CA THR A 731 -23.43 47.26 9.62
C THR A 731 -23.23 47.95 8.27
N SER A 732 -22.29 48.89 8.15
CA SER A 732 -22.02 49.62 6.90
C SER A 732 -20.54 50.02 6.74
N GLY A 733 -19.66 49.31 7.43
CA GLY A 733 -18.22 49.58 7.43
C GLY A 733 -17.57 49.17 6.11
N THR A 734 -16.62 49.97 5.63
CA THR A 734 -15.75 49.59 4.49
C THR A 734 -14.28 49.76 4.86
N TYR A 735 -13.44 48.90 4.30
CA TYR A 735 -11.99 49.00 4.41
C TYR A 735 -11.40 49.30 3.04
N SER A 736 -10.79 50.48 2.89
CA SER A 736 -10.19 50.89 1.62
C SER A 736 -8.90 51.65 1.87
N ASN A 737 -7.82 51.26 1.18
CA ASN A 737 -6.51 51.89 1.25
C ASN A 737 -5.95 52.08 2.67
N GLY A 738 -6.22 51.13 3.58
CA GLY A 738 -5.78 51.23 4.98
C GLY A 738 -6.70 52.05 5.89
N TYR A 739 -7.86 52.49 5.40
CA TYR A 739 -8.85 53.26 6.17
C TYR A 739 -10.11 52.45 6.42
N CYS A 740 -10.56 52.46 7.67
CA CYS A 740 -11.85 51.99 8.12
C CYS A 740 -12.85 53.16 8.04
N ASN A 741 -13.82 53.06 7.14
CA ASN A 741 -14.85 54.09 6.96
C ASN A 741 -16.20 53.59 7.47
N ASN A 742 -16.92 54.44 8.20
CA ASN A 742 -18.30 54.16 8.62
C ASN A 742 -18.46 52.85 9.42
N VAL A 743 -17.44 52.52 10.23
CA VAL A 743 -17.43 51.32 11.07
C VAL A 743 -18.07 51.66 12.41
N SER A 744 -19.12 50.94 12.82
CA SER A 744 -19.88 51.21 14.06
C SER A 744 -18.99 51.33 15.32
N CYS A 745 -17.88 50.59 15.38
CA CYS A 745 -16.95 50.64 16.50
C CYS A 745 -16.20 51.97 16.63
N HIS A 746 -15.90 52.68 15.54
CA HIS A 746 -15.17 53.96 15.55
C HIS A 746 -15.77 54.99 14.58
N GLY A 747 -17.09 54.93 14.38
CA GLY A 747 -17.82 55.71 13.38
C GLY A 747 -18.04 57.16 13.76
N GLY A 748 -17.85 57.52 15.03
CA GLY A 748 -17.92 58.92 15.50
C GLY A 748 -16.82 59.81 14.92
N SER A 749 -15.71 59.22 14.46
CA SER A 749 -14.64 59.92 13.73
C SER A 749 -14.75 59.82 12.21
N GLY A 750 -15.77 59.15 11.66
CA GLY A 750 -15.96 58.94 10.23
C GLY A 750 -14.97 57.95 9.61
N SER A 751 -13.77 58.43 9.27
CA SER A 751 -12.70 57.64 8.65
C SER A 751 -11.50 57.53 9.59
N VAL A 752 -11.15 56.29 9.97
CA VAL A 752 -10.01 56.02 10.85
C VAL A 752 -9.01 55.13 10.12
N ARG A 753 -7.75 55.53 10.11
CA ARG A 753 -6.68 54.74 9.51
C ARG A 753 -6.30 53.56 10.40
N TRP A 754 -6.16 52.38 9.82
CA TRP A 754 -5.56 51.22 10.48
C TRP A 754 -4.13 51.56 10.93
N GLY A 755 -3.72 51.08 12.11
CA GLY A 755 -2.44 51.43 12.75
C GLY A 755 -2.48 52.68 13.63
N THR A 756 -3.57 53.45 13.66
CA THR A 756 -3.71 54.64 14.52
C THR A 756 -3.85 54.23 15.99
N SER A 757 -3.13 54.90 16.90
CA SER A 757 -3.26 54.74 18.35
C SER A 757 -4.08 55.87 18.97
N GLY A 758 -4.71 55.62 20.13
CA GLY A 758 -5.30 56.67 20.98
C GLY A 758 -6.74 57.10 20.68
N LEU A 759 -7.62 56.17 20.28
CA LEU A 759 -9.04 56.48 20.09
C LEU A 759 -9.71 56.89 21.42
N THR A 760 -10.60 57.88 21.35
CA THR A 760 -11.32 58.42 22.51
C THR A 760 -12.79 58.01 22.47
N CYS A 761 -13.56 58.25 23.54
CA CYS A 761 -15.01 57.97 23.53
C CYS A 761 -15.76 58.69 22.40
N ALA A 762 -15.29 59.87 21.97
CA ALA A 762 -15.86 60.59 20.83
C ALA A 762 -15.64 59.87 19.49
N SER A 763 -14.61 59.01 19.39
CA SER A 763 -14.39 58.16 18.23
C SER A 763 -15.52 57.15 18.02
N CYS A 764 -16.21 56.76 19.09
CA CYS A 764 -17.39 55.89 19.03
C CYS A 764 -18.70 56.70 19.11
N HIS A 765 -18.75 57.71 19.97
CA HIS A 765 -19.94 58.51 20.28
C HIS A 765 -19.80 59.96 19.78
N GLY A 766 -19.97 60.18 18.47
CA GLY A 766 -19.79 61.51 17.84
C GLY A 766 -20.77 62.60 18.30
N THR A 767 -21.85 62.26 19.01
CA THR A 767 -22.93 63.19 19.41
C THR A 767 -22.93 63.57 20.90
N LEU A 768 -21.91 63.18 21.68
CA LEU A 768 -21.85 63.42 23.13
C LEU A 768 -21.98 64.89 23.53
N SER A 769 -21.61 65.84 22.66
CA SER A 769 -21.67 67.28 22.91
C SER A 769 -23.06 67.91 22.74
N THR A 770 -24.12 67.12 22.47
CA THR A 770 -25.46 67.64 22.16
C THR A 770 -26.53 67.14 23.13
N GLY A 771 -27.65 67.89 23.21
CA GLY A 771 -28.86 67.49 23.92
C GLY A 771 -28.67 67.14 25.41
N ALA A 772 -29.22 66.00 25.80
CA ALA A 772 -29.20 65.45 27.15
C ALA A 772 -27.77 65.27 27.72
N HIS A 773 -26.84 64.75 26.91
CA HIS A 773 -25.46 64.51 27.34
C HIS A 773 -24.76 65.82 27.73
N ALA A 774 -24.88 66.88 26.93
CA ALA A 774 -24.28 68.17 27.24
C ALA A 774 -24.69 68.74 28.61
N LYS A 775 -25.90 68.42 29.10
CA LYS A 775 -26.40 68.89 30.41
C LYS A 775 -25.93 68.04 31.59
N HIS A 776 -25.73 66.74 31.38
CA HIS A 776 -25.41 65.78 32.43
C HIS A 776 -23.92 65.42 32.51
N THR A 777 -23.18 65.59 31.41
CA THR A 777 -21.75 65.28 31.30
C THR A 777 -20.92 66.49 30.85
N GLY A 778 -21.55 67.63 30.56
CA GLY A 778 -20.90 68.81 29.96
C GLY A 778 -19.71 69.36 30.74
N ALA A 779 -19.73 69.26 32.08
CA ALA A 779 -18.58 69.65 32.90
C ALA A 779 -17.34 68.77 32.66
N TYR A 780 -17.50 67.53 32.19
CA TYR A 780 -16.40 66.66 31.78
C TYR A 780 -15.98 66.86 30.34
N LEU A 781 -16.95 66.97 29.43
CA LEU A 781 -16.67 67.20 28.01
C LEU A 781 -15.85 68.48 27.82
N ALA A 782 -16.15 69.54 28.59
CA ALA A 782 -15.39 70.79 28.59
C ALA A 782 -13.96 70.68 29.17
N ARG A 783 -13.64 69.62 29.91
CA ARG A 783 -12.33 69.41 30.56
C ARG A 783 -11.44 68.41 29.82
N GLY A 784 -11.87 67.88 28.67
CA GLY A 784 -11.05 67.02 27.81
C GLY A 784 -10.57 65.71 28.45
N LEU A 785 -11.22 65.26 29.53
CA LEU A 785 -10.89 63.99 30.17
C LEU A 785 -11.17 62.84 29.19
N THR A 786 -10.36 61.78 29.18
CA THR A 786 -10.43 60.70 28.17
C THR A 786 -10.80 59.32 28.75
N ALA A 787 -10.90 59.19 30.07
CA ALA A 787 -11.20 57.92 30.75
C ALA A 787 -12.58 57.94 31.42
N TYR A 788 -13.61 57.47 30.72
CA TYR A 788 -15.01 57.62 31.14
C TYR A 788 -15.68 56.34 31.68
N LEU A 789 -15.11 55.16 31.45
CA LEU A 789 -15.83 53.88 31.59
C LEU A 789 -16.09 53.43 33.05
N ASN A 790 -15.36 53.96 34.04
CA ASN A 790 -15.47 53.52 35.44
C ASN A 790 -15.89 54.64 36.41
N MET A 791 -16.53 55.70 35.91
CA MET A 791 -16.95 56.84 36.74
C MET A 791 -18.35 56.63 37.30
N THR A 792 -18.43 55.98 38.46
CA THR A 792 -19.69 55.59 39.11
C THR A 792 -20.25 56.64 40.07
N ALA A 793 -19.54 57.77 40.22
CA ALA A 793 -19.89 58.83 41.16
C ALA A 793 -20.18 60.16 40.45
N ASN A 794 -21.00 60.99 41.09
CA ASN A 794 -21.06 62.41 40.77
C ASN A 794 -19.72 63.04 41.18
N ILE A 795 -19.00 63.55 40.18
CA ILE A 795 -17.71 64.23 40.38
C ILE A 795 -17.79 65.67 39.86
N SER A 796 -19.00 66.26 39.90
CA SER A 796 -19.24 67.64 39.50
C SER A 796 -18.19 68.57 40.14
N PRO A 797 -17.80 69.65 39.46
CA PRO A 797 -16.96 70.67 40.08
C PRO A 797 -17.49 71.06 41.46
N SER A 798 -16.61 71.25 42.44
CA SER A 798 -17.01 71.71 43.78
C SER A 798 -17.55 73.14 43.78
N SER A 799 -17.57 73.81 42.62
CA SER A 799 -18.20 75.10 42.40
C SER A 799 -19.72 74.96 42.24
N GLY A 800 -20.45 75.73 43.05
CA GLY A 800 -21.90 75.86 42.98
C GLY A 800 -22.42 76.62 41.76
N ASP A 801 -23.75 76.70 41.64
CA ASP A 801 -24.43 77.58 40.66
C ASP A 801 -24.64 78.96 41.31
N THR A 802 -23.76 79.92 41.01
CA THR A 802 -23.60 81.14 41.83
C THR A 802 -24.32 82.39 41.31
N ASN A 803 -24.87 82.43 40.09
CA ASN A 803 -25.45 83.67 39.56
C ASN A 803 -26.43 83.51 38.38
N ALA A 804 -27.58 82.84 38.56
CA ALA A 804 -28.83 82.88 37.77
C ALA A 804 -28.83 82.86 36.21
N THR A 805 -27.71 83.09 35.53
CA THR A 805 -27.48 83.40 34.12
C THR A 805 -26.48 82.40 33.52
N THR A 806 -25.44 82.00 34.25
CA THR A 806 -24.51 80.92 33.90
C THR A 806 -24.72 79.72 34.81
N ARG A 807 -25.34 78.66 34.29
CA ARG A 807 -25.51 77.41 35.04
C ARG A 807 -24.29 76.52 34.86
N ALA A 808 -23.67 76.13 35.97
CA ALA A 808 -22.72 75.02 35.95
C ALA A 808 -23.46 73.72 35.62
N ASN A 809 -22.92 72.93 34.70
CA ASN A 809 -23.47 71.62 34.36
C ASN A 809 -23.07 70.60 35.43
N TYR A 810 -23.95 69.63 35.69
CA TYR A 810 -23.55 68.46 36.46
C TYR A 810 -22.48 67.68 35.68
N GLY A 811 -21.55 67.10 36.43
CA GLY A 811 -20.60 66.11 35.97
C GLY A 811 -21.03 64.73 36.48
N PHE A 812 -21.87 64.06 35.71
CA PHE A 812 -22.14 62.64 35.91
C PHE A 812 -21.24 61.80 34.99
N GLY A 813 -20.59 60.79 35.57
CA GLY A 813 -19.85 59.80 34.79
C GLY A 813 -20.80 58.95 33.94
N CYS A 814 -20.32 58.47 32.79
CA CYS A 814 -21.15 57.74 31.82
C CYS A 814 -21.79 56.50 32.45
N SER A 815 -21.08 55.78 33.32
CA SER A 815 -21.56 54.56 33.98
C SER A 815 -22.65 54.78 35.04
N ILE A 816 -23.04 56.03 35.30
CA ILE A 816 -24.25 56.33 36.08
C ILE A 816 -25.49 55.98 35.26
N CYS A 817 -25.44 56.17 33.95
CA CYS A 817 -26.58 55.96 33.04
C CYS A 817 -26.39 54.78 32.09
N HIS A 818 -25.15 54.53 31.69
CA HIS A 818 -24.76 53.41 30.86
C HIS A 818 -24.32 52.23 31.73
N PRO A 819 -24.31 51.00 31.16
CA PRO A 819 -23.81 49.83 31.86
C PRO A 819 -22.40 50.02 32.44
N LEU A 820 -21.93 49.06 33.22
CA LEU A 820 -20.52 48.99 33.66
C LEU A 820 -19.72 47.92 32.91
N LEU A 821 -20.41 46.97 32.28
CA LEU A 821 -19.79 45.81 31.67
C LEU A 821 -19.41 46.11 30.22
N ASN A 822 -18.16 45.84 29.86
CA ASN A 822 -17.68 46.07 28.49
C ASN A 822 -18.45 45.25 27.44
N THR A 823 -19.02 44.10 27.83
CA THR A 823 -19.81 43.21 26.97
C THR A 823 -21.11 43.85 26.46
N THR A 824 -21.68 44.81 27.18
CA THR A 824 -22.88 45.56 26.79
C THR A 824 -22.57 46.96 26.24
N HIS A 825 -21.32 47.42 26.30
CA HIS A 825 -20.93 48.73 25.74
C HIS A 825 -20.57 48.67 24.26
N ALA A 826 -20.07 47.52 23.79
CA ALA A 826 -19.63 47.31 22.42
C ALA A 826 -20.62 46.44 21.60
N ASP A 827 -21.87 46.33 22.04
CA ASP A 827 -22.89 45.48 21.40
C ASP A 827 -23.66 46.18 20.25
N GLY A 828 -23.30 47.43 19.95
CA GLY A 828 -23.92 48.21 18.88
C GLY A 828 -25.23 48.90 19.27
N THR A 829 -25.64 48.83 20.54
CA THR A 829 -26.86 49.47 21.04
C THR A 829 -26.58 50.54 22.10
N VAL A 830 -27.40 51.58 22.16
CA VAL A 830 -27.33 52.58 23.24
C VAL A 830 -28.05 52.03 24.46
N ASN A 831 -27.30 51.29 25.28
CA ASN A 831 -27.83 50.72 26.50
C ASN A 831 -27.89 51.75 27.63
N LEU A 832 -29.06 51.88 28.24
CA LEU A 832 -29.25 52.55 29.54
C LEU A 832 -29.47 51.49 30.62
N GLU A 833 -28.76 51.65 31.75
CA GLU A 833 -28.86 50.77 32.91
C GLU A 833 -28.77 51.63 34.19
N LEU A 834 -29.93 51.90 34.80
CA LEU A 834 -30.05 52.80 35.95
C LEU A 834 -30.36 52.07 37.27
N ASN A 835 -30.54 50.75 37.24
CA ASN A 835 -30.82 49.92 38.42
C ASN A 835 -29.57 49.68 39.28
N SER A 836 -29.79 49.09 40.46
CA SER A 836 -28.75 48.71 41.40
C SER A 836 -27.91 47.54 40.86
N VAL A 837 -26.66 47.84 40.52
CA VAL A 837 -25.64 46.84 40.15
C VAL A 837 -24.40 47.00 41.02
N ALA A 838 -23.68 45.90 41.24
CA ALA A 838 -22.42 45.93 41.97
C ALA A 838 -21.44 46.91 41.29
N GLY A 839 -20.86 47.82 42.07
CA GLY A 839 -19.94 48.85 41.58
C GLY A 839 -20.61 50.12 41.03
N GLY A 840 -21.95 50.17 40.87
CA GLY A 840 -22.70 51.29 40.28
C GLY A 840 -22.72 52.62 41.05
N GLY A 841 -22.02 52.71 42.19
CA GLY A 841 -22.05 53.89 43.05
C GLY A 841 -23.36 54.05 43.84
N THR A 842 -23.36 55.00 44.77
CA THR A 842 -24.45 55.27 45.74
C THR A 842 -25.76 55.73 45.12
N ILE A 843 -25.71 56.33 43.92
CA ILE A 843 -26.89 56.82 43.20
C ILE A 843 -27.67 55.64 42.59
N ARG A 844 -26.98 54.72 41.90
CA ARG A 844 -27.60 53.55 41.28
C ARG A 844 -28.12 52.56 42.32
N SER A 845 -27.42 52.40 43.46
CA SER A 845 -27.84 51.50 44.53
C SER A 845 -29.18 51.87 45.17
N LYS A 846 -29.57 53.16 45.12
CA LYS A 846 -30.84 53.66 45.66
C LYS A 846 -31.98 53.67 44.65
N THR A 847 -31.72 53.24 43.41
CA THR A 847 -32.76 53.08 42.39
C THR A 847 -33.41 51.70 42.56
N THR A 848 -34.70 51.65 42.87
CA THR A 848 -35.40 50.43 43.29
C THR A 848 -35.98 49.63 42.13
N THR A 849 -36.70 50.28 41.20
CA THR A 849 -37.21 49.66 39.95
C THR A 849 -37.32 50.72 38.86
N TRP A 850 -36.39 50.74 37.92
CA TRP A 850 -36.50 51.61 36.75
C TRP A 850 -37.29 50.93 35.64
N THR A 851 -38.39 51.54 35.21
CA THR A 851 -39.16 51.09 34.05
C THR A 851 -38.73 51.91 32.84
N ARG A 852 -38.08 51.26 31.88
CA ARG A 852 -37.72 51.90 30.60
C ARG A 852 -38.99 52.14 29.80
N ASN A 853 -39.53 53.37 29.80
CA ASN A 853 -40.58 53.75 28.86
C ASN A 853 -39.90 54.38 27.64
N ALA A 854 -39.57 53.57 26.64
CA ALA A 854 -38.84 54.02 25.46
C ALA A 854 -39.71 53.86 24.20
N THR A 855 -40.14 54.99 23.65
CA THR A 855 -40.33 55.12 22.20
C THR A 855 -39.16 55.96 21.71
N THR A 856 -38.40 55.43 20.75
CA THR A 856 -37.23 56.08 20.17
C THR A 856 -37.60 57.44 19.58
N GLY A 857 -36.88 58.50 19.93
CA GLY A 857 -36.91 59.76 19.19
C GLY A 857 -36.90 61.01 20.03
N LEU A 858 -37.85 61.19 20.96
CA LEU A 858 -37.99 62.42 21.74
C LEU A 858 -38.60 62.09 23.10
N THR A 859 -37.94 62.56 24.16
CA THR A 859 -38.36 62.54 25.58
C THR A 859 -38.50 61.15 26.24
N THR A 860 -37.41 60.67 26.84
CA THR A 860 -37.46 59.58 27.83
C THR A 860 -37.73 60.18 29.20
N ASP A 861 -38.81 59.77 29.86
CA ASP A 861 -39.04 60.09 31.27
C ASP A 861 -38.22 59.13 32.13
N CYS A 862 -37.31 59.66 32.96
CA CYS A 862 -36.51 58.89 33.91
C CYS A 862 -37.30 58.60 35.20
N SER A 863 -38.57 58.20 35.05
CA SER A 863 -39.46 57.80 36.13
C SER A 863 -38.77 56.71 36.96
N ASN A 864 -38.74 56.89 38.28
CA ASN A 864 -38.12 55.98 39.24
C ASN A 864 -36.58 55.94 39.27
N ALA A 865 -35.87 56.89 38.66
CA ALA A 865 -34.42 57.05 38.85
C ALA A 865 -34.10 57.90 40.09
N TYR A 866 -33.17 57.46 40.96
CA TYR A 866 -32.90 58.12 42.25
C TYR A 866 -32.45 59.59 42.12
N CYS A 867 -31.78 59.95 41.02
CA CYS A 867 -31.40 61.33 40.68
C CYS A 867 -32.59 62.31 40.67
N HIS A 868 -33.79 61.81 40.41
CA HIS A 868 -35.04 62.56 40.36
C HIS A 868 -36.00 62.20 41.50
N SER A 869 -35.45 61.64 42.58
CA SER A 869 -36.21 61.43 43.81
C SER A 869 -36.25 62.71 44.66
N ASN A 870 -37.17 62.73 45.62
CA ASN A 870 -37.21 63.73 46.68
C ASN A 870 -36.10 63.55 47.74
N GLY A 871 -35.08 62.72 47.49
CA GLY A 871 -34.02 62.38 48.43
C GLY A 871 -34.30 61.15 49.32
N LYS A 872 -35.55 60.65 49.36
CA LYS A 872 -35.98 59.49 50.17
C LYS A 872 -36.48 58.30 49.34
N GLY A 873 -36.26 58.31 48.03
CA GLY A 873 -36.72 57.24 47.14
C GLY A 873 -38.20 57.33 46.72
N THR A 874 -38.90 58.41 47.10
CA THR A 874 -40.17 58.79 46.44
C THR A 874 -39.82 59.60 45.20
N PHE A 875 -40.31 59.17 44.04
CA PHE A 875 -39.97 59.77 42.76
C PHE A 875 -41.02 60.80 42.35
N ILE A 876 -40.57 61.93 41.82
CA ILE A 876 -41.45 62.92 41.22
C ILE A 876 -41.47 62.69 39.70
N ALA A 877 -42.62 62.92 39.05
CA ALA A 877 -42.71 62.89 37.61
C ALA A 877 -41.71 63.90 37.00
N THR A 878 -40.73 63.39 36.26
CA THR A 878 -39.72 64.21 35.60
C THR A 878 -40.30 64.83 34.33
N GLY A 879 -39.94 66.08 34.02
CA GLY A 879 -40.09 66.59 32.66
C GLY A 879 -39.10 65.94 31.69
N ALA A 880 -39.23 66.25 30.40
CA ALA A 880 -38.32 65.78 29.36
C ALA A 880 -36.83 65.98 29.72
N TRP A 881 -35.97 65.02 29.35
CA TRP A 881 -34.54 65.00 29.73
C TRP A 881 -33.78 66.32 29.44
N ASN A 882 -34.09 66.99 28.34
CA ASN A 882 -33.43 68.26 27.95
C ASN A 882 -34.08 69.52 28.57
N THR A 883 -35.04 69.38 29.49
CA THR A 883 -35.77 70.50 30.10
C THR A 883 -34.87 71.34 31.00
N THR A 884 -35.01 72.67 30.90
CA THR A 884 -34.34 73.61 31.79
C THR A 884 -35.35 74.24 32.74
N TYR A 885 -35.18 74.04 34.05
CA TYR A 885 -36.06 74.62 35.08
C TYR A 885 -35.61 76.00 35.53
N THR A 886 -36.51 76.97 35.71
CA THR A 886 -36.16 78.34 36.16
C THR A 886 -35.64 78.37 37.60
N ILE A 887 -35.08 79.51 38.03
CA ILE A 887 -34.57 79.64 39.41
C ILE A 887 -35.66 79.52 40.49
N SER A 888 -36.88 79.95 40.17
CA SER A 888 -38.03 79.85 41.08
C SER A 888 -38.62 78.45 41.18
N THR A 889 -38.39 77.59 40.18
CA THR A 889 -39.05 76.27 40.08
C THR A 889 -38.08 75.09 40.20
N ARG A 890 -36.77 75.30 40.08
CA ARG A 890 -35.79 74.19 40.02
C ARG A 890 -35.82 73.23 41.21
N CYS A 891 -36.01 73.73 42.44
CA CYS A 891 -36.06 72.89 43.62
C CYS A 891 -37.39 72.13 43.66
N THR A 892 -38.50 72.85 43.42
CA THR A 892 -39.89 72.35 43.45
C THR A 892 -40.19 71.27 42.42
N LYS A 893 -39.31 71.07 41.44
CA LYS A 893 -39.40 70.02 40.42
C LYS A 893 -38.79 68.67 40.84
N CYS A 894 -38.02 68.63 41.93
CA CYS A 894 -37.46 67.38 42.48
C CYS A 894 -37.90 67.11 43.93
N HIS A 895 -38.06 68.14 44.75
CA HIS A 895 -38.64 68.08 46.10
C HIS A 895 -39.31 69.42 46.40
N GLY A 896 -39.90 69.66 47.58
CA GLY A 896 -40.37 71.01 47.94
C GLY A 896 -39.22 72.00 48.11
N ASN A 897 -39.35 73.00 49.00
CA ASN A 897 -38.16 73.75 49.41
C ASN A 897 -37.17 72.93 50.27
N SER A 898 -37.60 71.75 50.69
CA SER A 898 -36.77 70.71 51.29
C SER A 898 -37.33 69.34 50.87
N PRO A 899 -36.60 68.24 51.10
CA PRO A 899 -37.19 66.92 51.15
C PRO A 899 -38.45 66.90 52.03
N ASN A 900 -39.48 66.16 51.59
CA ASN A 900 -40.71 66.01 52.35
C ASN A 900 -40.58 64.80 53.27
N ASP A 901 -39.86 64.99 54.38
CA ASP A 901 -39.75 63.99 55.43
C ASP A 901 -40.06 64.57 56.81
N VAL A 902 -40.23 63.65 57.75
CA VAL A 902 -40.55 63.93 59.15
C VAL A 902 -39.52 64.85 59.80
N ALA A 903 -38.23 64.64 59.51
CA ALA A 903 -37.12 65.39 60.08
C ALA A 903 -37.12 66.85 59.61
N HIS A 904 -37.24 67.04 58.30
CA HIS A 904 -37.30 68.37 57.71
C HIS A 904 -38.51 69.10 58.24
N ASN A 905 -39.71 68.48 58.23
CA ASN A 905 -40.95 69.08 58.74
C ASN A 905 -40.86 69.53 60.21
N ALA A 906 -40.14 68.79 61.06
CA ALA A 906 -39.94 69.16 62.47
C ALA A 906 -38.97 70.35 62.67
N HIS A 907 -38.12 70.65 61.69
CA HIS A 907 -37.09 71.69 61.77
C HIS A 907 -37.31 72.84 60.77
N LYS A 908 -38.48 72.92 60.09
CA LYS A 908 -38.82 74.06 59.22
C LYS A 908 -39.32 75.21 60.11
N ALA A 909 -38.66 76.37 60.03
CA ALA A 909 -38.92 77.52 60.92
C ALA A 909 -38.55 77.22 62.39
N GLY A 910 -38.55 78.24 63.26
CA GLY A 910 -38.05 78.10 64.65
C GLY A 910 -38.80 77.02 65.45
N ILE A 911 -38.06 76.24 66.26
CA ILE A 911 -38.48 74.99 66.95
C ILE A 911 -39.69 75.17 67.91
N HIS A 912 -40.04 76.40 68.28
CA HIS A 912 -41.09 76.70 69.27
C HIS A 912 -42.03 77.83 68.85
N ASN A 913 -42.13 78.12 67.55
CA ASN A 913 -42.86 79.31 67.07
C ASN A 913 -44.36 79.35 67.44
N ASP A 914 -44.96 78.21 67.78
CA ASP A 914 -46.39 78.01 68.04
C ASP A 914 -46.74 77.94 69.53
N THR A 915 -45.75 77.81 70.41
CA THR A 915 -45.93 77.47 71.84
C THR A 915 -45.25 78.45 72.80
N LEU A 916 -44.64 79.53 72.30
CA LEU A 916 -43.97 80.54 73.12
C LEU A 916 -44.94 81.59 73.65
N SER A 917 -44.86 81.94 74.94
CA SER A 917 -45.62 83.04 75.56
C SER A 917 -44.72 84.11 76.20
N GLN A 918 -45.25 85.34 76.33
CA GLN A 918 -44.62 86.47 77.05
C GLN A 918 -45.16 86.58 78.48
N LYS A 919 -44.35 87.05 79.44
CA LYS A 919 -44.78 87.17 80.85
C LYS A 919 -45.62 88.43 81.12
N THR A 920 -45.53 89.44 80.26
CA THR A 920 -46.24 90.72 80.38
C THR A 920 -47.63 90.71 79.74
N THR A 921 -47.93 89.72 78.91
CA THR A 921 -49.22 89.49 78.25
C THR A 921 -49.34 87.98 78.06
N ASN A 922 -50.35 87.34 78.68
CA ASN A 922 -50.59 85.88 78.61
C ASN A 922 -50.99 85.36 77.21
N GLY A 923 -50.48 85.96 76.13
CA GLY A 923 -50.67 85.55 74.74
C GLY A 923 -49.42 84.89 74.15
N LEU A 924 -49.61 84.07 73.12
CA LEU A 924 -48.53 83.51 72.34
C LEU A 924 -47.71 84.64 71.68
N ILE A 925 -46.39 84.51 71.68
CA ILE A 925 -45.47 85.37 70.93
C ILE A 925 -45.80 85.21 69.45
N ALA A 926 -45.77 86.29 68.68
CA ALA A 926 -45.90 86.22 67.24
C ALA A 926 -44.87 85.23 66.67
N ALA A 927 -45.33 84.33 65.80
CA ALA A 927 -44.45 83.33 65.20
C ALA A 927 -43.28 84.03 64.50
N SER A 928 -43.56 85.01 63.64
CA SER A 928 -42.63 85.79 62.83
C SER A 928 -42.68 87.29 63.14
N GLY A 929 -41.64 88.03 62.75
CA GLY A 929 -41.64 89.50 62.81
C GLY A 929 -40.42 90.16 62.17
N ALA A 930 -40.53 91.46 61.90
CA ALA A 930 -39.44 92.28 61.36
C ALA A 930 -38.26 92.41 62.36
N PRO A 931 -37.06 92.80 61.90
CA PRO A 931 -35.94 93.08 62.81
C PRO A 931 -36.35 94.00 63.97
N GLY A 932 -35.95 93.65 65.19
CA GLY A 932 -36.27 94.43 66.39
C GLY A 932 -37.66 94.24 67.01
N VAL A 933 -38.47 93.25 66.58
CA VAL A 933 -39.73 92.90 67.28
C VAL A 933 -39.62 91.64 68.14
N VAL A 934 -40.50 91.50 69.13
CA VAL A 934 -40.55 90.30 70.00
C VAL A 934 -41.28 89.17 69.26
N ALA A 935 -40.55 88.43 68.42
CA ALA A 935 -41.06 87.29 67.66
C ALA A 935 -40.23 86.01 67.85
N GLY A 936 -40.85 84.84 67.67
CA GLY A 936 -40.20 83.53 67.78
C GLY A 936 -39.11 83.29 66.73
N HIS A 937 -39.24 83.88 65.53
CA HIS A 937 -38.24 83.93 64.47
C HIS A 937 -38.36 85.22 63.64
N GLY A 938 -37.34 85.56 62.82
CA GLY A 938 -37.36 86.73 61.92
C GLY A 938 -36.16 87.69 62.06
N ASP A 939 -35.42 87.63 63.18
CA ASP A 939 -34.21 88.43 63.41
C ASP A 939 -33.03 87.58 63.96
N PRO A 940 -31.94 87.40 63.20
CA PRO A 940 -30.77 86.63 63.64
C PRO A 940 -30.03 87.25 64.83
N ALA A 941 -30.33 88.50 65.21
CA ALA A 941 -29.79 89.12 66.41
C ALA A 941 -30.20 88.35 67.67
N TYR A 942 -31.42 87.82 67.72
CA TYR A 942 -32.01 87.26 68.95
C TYR A 942 -32.68 85.89 68.78
N SER A 943 -32.94 85.42 67.55
CA SER A 943 -33.46 84.08 67.29
C SER A 943 -32.87 83.49 66.00
N THR A 944 -32.37 82.26 66.06
CA THR A 944 -31.83 81.58 64.89
C THR A 944 -32.94 80.87 64.14
N THR A 945 -33.14 81.25 62.87
CA THR A 945 -34.08 80.54 61.98
C THR A 945 -33.39 79.31 61.40
N ILE A 946 -33.96 78.12 61.62
CA ILE A 946 -33.42 76.88 61.06
C ILE A 946 -33.83 76.78 59.59
N SER A 947 -32.81 76.72 58.72
CA SER A 947 -32.90 76.61 57.27
C SER A 947 -31.87 75.61 56.75
N CYS A 948 -31.96 75.22 55.47
CA CYS A 948 -31.09 74.20 54.88
C CYS A 948 -29.60 74.51 55.05
N ASN A 949 -29.21 75.78 55.03
CA ASN A 949 -27.81 76.19 55.19
C ASN A 949 -27.22 75.97 56.59
N ILE A 950 -28.08 75.75 57.60
CA ILE A 950 -27.67 75.48 58.97
C ILE A 950 -27.25 74.02 59.12
N CYS A 951 -27.91 73.09 58.41
CA CYS A 951 -27.65 71.64 58.53
C CYS A 951 -26.89 71.05 57.33
N HIS A 952 -27.00 71.68 56.16
CA HIS A 952 -26.38 71.25 54.91
C HIS A 952 -25.46 72.34 54.34
N ASN A 953 -24.66 72.98 55.21
CA ASN A 953 -23.80 74.12 54.86
C ASN A 953 -22.80 73.79 53.73
N GLY A 954 -22.38 72.53 53.64
CA GLY A 954 -21.55 72.03 52.54
C GLY A 954 -22.26 71.87 51.19
N THR A 955 -23.58 71.96 51.14
CA THR A 955 -24.41 71.83 49.94
C THR A 955 -25.10 73.15 49.59
N VAL A 956 -25.59 73.88 50.59
CA VAL A 956 -26.29 75.17 50.48
C VAL A 956 -25.78 76.09 51.59
N THR A 957 -25.37 77.31 51.26
CA THR A 957 -24.88 78.29 52.26
C THR A 957 -25.85 79.45 52.49
N THR A 958 -26.84 79.63 51.62
CA THR A 958 -27.81 80.73 51.67
C THR A 958 -28.87 80.53 52.75
N SER A 959 -29.06 81.53 53.61
CA SER A 959 -29.99 81.48 54.75
C SER A 959 -31.46 81.67 54.39
N GLY A 960 -31.76 82.40 53.32
CA GLY A 960 -33.13 82.72 52.88
C GLY A 960 -33.58 81.93 51.65
N ASN A 961 -34.90 81.67 51.56
CA ASN A 961 -35.55 81.34 50.31
C ASN A 961 -36.81 82.19 50.11
N LYS A 962 -36.76 83.13 49.17
CA LYS A 962 -37.93 83.94 48.82
C LYS A 962 -39.08 83.17 48.15
N TYR A 963 -38.84 81.93 47.70
CA TYR A 963 -39.82 81.08 47.01
C TYR A 963 -40.34 79.91 47.88
N LYS A 964 -40.16 79.93 49.20
CA LYS A 964 -40.64 78.88 50.11
C LYS A 964 -42.12 79.09 50.45
N THR A 965 -42.97 78.15 50.04
CA THR A 965 -44.42 78.16 50.30
C THR A 965 -44.78 78.24 51.78
N ASP A 966 -44.05 77.55 52.68
CA ASP A 966 -44.44 77.54 54.10
C ASP A 966 -44.12 78.87 54.82
N CYS A 967 -43.20 79.70 54.29
CA CYS A 967 -42.95 81.03 54.86
C CYS A 967 -44.02 82.03 54.41
N LEU A 968 -44.54 81.89 53.18
CA LEU A 968 -45.57 82.78 52.62
C LEU A 968 -46.87 82.81 53.47
N VAL A 969 -47.14 81.76 54.25
CA VAL A 969 -48.31 81.70 55.15
C VAL A 969 -48.19 82.69 56.33
N CYS A 970 -46.98 82.93 56.84
CA CYS A 970 -46.72 83.80 58.00
C CYS A 970 -46.05 85.14 57.62
N HIS A 971 -45.72 85.33 56.34
CA HIS A 971 -44.93 86.45 55.79
C HIS A 971 -45.59 86.99 54.50
N SER A 972 -46.73 87.67 54.62
CA SER A 972 -47.59 88.08 53.49
C SER A 972 -47.57 89.60 53.15
N GLY A 973 -46.63 90.37 53.70
CA GLY A 973 -46.52 91.84 53.51
C GLY A 973 -45.24 92.31 52.81
N THR A 974 -45.24 93.54 52.28
CA THR A 974 -44.14 94.16 51.51
C THR A 974 -42.94 94.62 52.35
N ALA A 975 -43.03 94.62 53.68
CA ALA A 975 -41.97 95.01 54.61
C ALA A 975 -41.20 93.83 55.23
N ASP A 976 -41.22 92.68 54.55
CA ASP A 976 -40.72 91.42 55.11
C ASP A 976 -39.29 91.08 54.65
N THR A 977 -38.36 90.98 55.59
CA THR A 977 -36.98 90.54 55.35
C THR A 977 -36.90 89.10 54.80
N ALA A 978 -37.97 88.30 54.92
CA ALA A 978 -38.06 86.98 54.30
C ALA A 978 -38.07 87.01 52.76
N THR A 979 -38.54 88.11 52.14
CA THR A 979 -38.59 88.27 50.67
C THR A 979 -37.28 88.82 50.07
N ASN A 980 -36.42 89.43 50.89
CA ASN A 980 -35.15 90.03 50.48
C ASN A 980 -33.97 89.03 50.44
N GLY A 981 -34.15 87.78 50.86
CA GLY A 981 -33.07 86.77 50.98
C GLY A 981 -32.59 86.11 49.68
N GLY A 982 -33.06 86.52 48.51
CA GLY A 982 -32.72 85.89 47.22
C GLY A 982 -33.30 84.47 47.05
N ALA A 983 -33.01 83.83 45.91
CA ALA A 983 -33.30 82.41 45.69
C ALA A 983 -32.22 81.54 46.35
N ILE A 984 -32.57 80.32 46.79
CA ILE A 984 -31.55 79.37 47.26
C ILE A 984 -30.65 78.94 46.08
N TYR A 985 -29.34 78.99 46.32
CA TYR A 985 -28.31 78.48 45.42
C TYR A 985 -27.59 77.27 46.01
N LEU A 986 -27.19 76.34 45.15
CA LEU A 986 -26.35 75.21 45.54
C LEU A 986 -24.90 75.70 45.59
N ALA A 987 -24.27 75.61 46.75
CA ALA A 987 -22.88 75.99 46.95
C ALA A 987 -21.91 74.92 46.39
N ASN A 988 -22.33 73.66 46.34
CA ASN A 988 -21.54 72.56 45.80
C ASN A 988 -22.44 71.48 45.16
N LEU A 989 -22.37 71.37 43.83
CA LEU A 989 -23.17 70.42 43.05
C LEU A 989 -22.78 68.95 43.31
N ARG A 990 -21.55 68.69 43.77
CA ARG A 990 -21.08 67.36 44.15
C ARG A 990 -21.80 66.82 45.40
N ASN A 991 -22.34 67.69 46.25
CA ASN A 991 -23.02 67.28 47.48
C ASN A 991 -24.55 67.25 47.35
N HIS A 992 -25.10 67.79 46.26
CA HIS A 992 -26.55 67.87 46.08
C HIS A 992 -27.13 66.56 45.54
N VAL A 993 -26.53 66.00 44.48
CA VAL A 993 -27.01 64.77 43.82
C VAL A 993 -25.89 63.74 43.79
N ASN A 994 -25.58 63.13 44.94
CA ASN A 994 -24.49 62.14 45.05
C ASN A 994 -24.90 60.81 45.71
N GLY A 995 -26.20 60.59 45.91
CA GLY A 995 -26.66 59.36 46.55
C GLY A 995 -26.47 59.33 48.07
N SER A 996 -25.95 60.38 48.69
CA SER A 996 -25.69 60.45 50.14
C SER A 996 -26.42 61.63 50.78
N VAL A 997 -26.76 61.49 52.07
CA VAL A 997 -27.30 62.61 52.86
C VAL A 997 -26.11 63.36 53.46
N ASN A 998 -25.67 64.43 52.80
CA ASN A 998 -24.50 65.20 53.22
C ASN A 998 -24.91 66.23 54.27
N VAL A 999 -24.85 65.85 55.56
CA VAL A 999 -25.07 66.78 56.69
C VAL A 999 -23.73 67.42 57.05
N GLN A 1000 -23.70 68.75 57.01
CA GLN A 1000 -22.58 69.55 57.47
C GLN A 1000 -23.16 70.79 58.14
N PHE A 1001 -23.13 70.80 59.47
CA PHE A 1001 -23.67 71.89 60.25
C PHE A 1001 -22.86 73.18 60.08
N ALA A 1002 -23.55 74.32 60.01
CA ALA A 1002 -22.91 75.63 59.98
C ALA A 1002 -22.24 75.95 61.32
N ALA A 1003 -21.12 76.68 61.28
CA ALA A 1003 -20.43 77.16 62.47
C ALA A 1003 -21.13 78.36 63.10
N VAL A 1004 -22.35 78.16 63.63
CA VAL A 1004 -23.18 79.22 64.21
C VAL A 1004 -23.65 78.85 65.60
N SER A 1005 -23.70 79.84 66.51
CA SER A 1005 -24.40 79.65 67.80
C SER A 1005 -25.91 79.77 67.60
N ILE A 1006 -26.67 78.86 68.20
CA ILE A 1006 -28.12 78.88 68.13
C ILE A 1006 -28.65 79.85 69.16
N LYS A 1007 -29.52 80.77 68.72
CA LYS A 1007 -30.24 81.69 69.60
C LYS A 1007 -31.70 81.27 69.65
N THR A 1008 -32.27 81.29 70.85
CA THR A 1008 -33.67 80.93 71.07
C THR A 1008 -34.33 81.89 72.05
N ARG A 1009 -35.58 82.25 71.77
CA ARG A 1009 -36.45 82.98 72.71
C ARG A 1009 -37.29 82.02 73.58
N ALA A 1010 -37.15 80.72 73.34
CA ALA A 1010 -37.65 79.65 74.19
C ALA A 1010 -36.77 79.49 75.43
N GLN A 1011 -36.70 80.54 76.25
CA GLN A 1011 -35.91 80.53 77.47
C GLN A 1011 -36.49 79.56 78.49
N LEU A 1012 -35.63 78.76 79.11
CA LEU A 1012 -35.98 77.87 80.23
C LEU A 1012 -36.41 78.68 81.46
N ARG A 1013 -37.30 78.14 82.30
CA ARG A 1013 -37.61 78.76 83.60
C ARG A 1013 -36.31 78.96 84.41
N PRO A 1014 -36.14 80.04 85.21
CA PRO A 1014 -34.90 80.29 85.95
C PRO A 1014 -34.41 79.11 86.80
N GLU A 1015 -35.33 78.39 87.45
CA GLU A 1015 -35.04 77.19 88.26
C GLU A 1015 -34.55 76.02 87.40
N SER A 1016 -35.19 75.77 86.25
CA SER A 1016 -34.79 74.73 85.29
C SER A 1016 -33.49 75.09 84.54
N TYR A 1017 -33.22 76.39 84.36
CA TYR A 1017 -32.05 76.92 83.68
C TYR A 1017 -30.75 76.62 84.42
N GLY A 1018 -30.72 76.77 85.75
CA GLY A 1018 -29.55 76.43 86.57
C GLY A 1018 -29.20 74.94 86.50
N ASN A 1019 -30.21 74.07 86.59
CA ASN A 1019 -30.04 72.61 86.55
C ASN A 1019 -29.58 72.09 85.18
N TYR A 1020 -30.01 72.71 84.09
CA TYR A 1020 -29.66 72.28 82.73
C TYR A 1020 -28.32 72.86 82.23
N THR A 1021 -27.88 74.01 82.77
CA THR A 1021 -26.70 74.74 82.26
C THR A 1021 -25.47 74.73 83.18
N GLY A 1022 -25.59 74.18 84.39
CA GLY A 1022 -24.55 74.21 85.44
C GLY A 1022 -23.36 73.26 85.28
N ASN A 1023 -23.40 72.28 84.37
CA ASN A 1023 -22.26 71.40 84.12
C ASN A 1023 -21.36 71.98 83.00
N ALA A 1024 -20.07 72.20 83.29
CA ALA A 1024 -19.11 72.81 82.36
C ALA A 1024 -18.77 71.93 81.14
N THR A 1025 -19.06 70.62 81.18
CA THR A 1025 -18.79 69.68 80.08
C THR A 1025 -19.99 69.36 79.20
N THR A 1026 -21.21 69.83 79.52
CA THR A 1026 -22.39 69.69 78.66
C THR A 1026 -22.70 70.98 77.87
N ASN A 1027 -23.12 70.81 76.60
CA ASN A 1027 -23.50 71.87 75.65
C ASN A 1027 -24.77 72.66 76.07
N GLY A 1028 -24.72 73.41 77.18
CA GLY A 1028 -25.85 74.18 77.70
C GLY A 1028 -26.09 75.53 77.00
N TRP A 1029 -27.01 76.33 77.58
CA TRP A 1029 -27.40 77.66 77.08
C TRP A 1029 -26.83 78.80 77.94
N VAL A 1030 -26.52 79.94 77.32
CA VAL A 1030 -26.14 81.21 77.94
C VAL A 1030 -27.34 82.14 77.89
N ARG A 1031 -27.83 82.57 79.05
CA ARG A 1031 -28.90 83.56 79.16
C ARG A 1031 -28.35 84.94 78.94
N ASN A 1032 -28.94 85.67 78.02
CA ASN A 1032 -28.50 87.01 77.70
C ASN A 1032 -28.83 87.99 78.85
N ALA A 1033 -27.78 88.46 79.54
CA ALA A 1033 -27.84 89.44 80.63
C ALA A 1033 -28.90 89.14 81.71
N GLY A 1034 -29.17 87.85 82.00
CA GLY A 1034 -30.13 87.44 83.05
C GLY A 1034 -31.61 87.65 82.70
N ASN A 1035 -31.94 88.22 81.53
CA ASN A 1035 -33.32 88.49 81.13
C ASN A 1035 -34.11 87.20 80.92
N TYR A 1036 -35.31 87.10 81.47
CA TYR A 1036 -36.21 85.95 81.29
C TYR A 1036 -37.59 86.43 80.82
N LYS A 1037 -37.95 86.07 79.59
CA LYS A 1037 -39.27 86.33 78.96
C LYS A 1037 -39.72 87.80 78.90
N THR A 1038 -38.80 88.76 79.01
CA THR A 1038 -39.07 90.21 79.03
C THR A 1038 -38.21 90.98 78.02
N GLY A 1039 -38.84 91.74 77.10
CA GLY A 1039 -38.17 92.64 76.16
C GLY A 1039 -37.33 91.94 75.07
N LEU A 1040 -36.67 92.72 74.19
CA LEU A 1040 -35.87 92.17 73.07
C LEU A 1040 -34.62 91.38 73.52
N ALA A 1041 -34.07 91.72 74.70
CA ALA A 1041 -32.91 91.05 75.28
C ALA A 1041 -33.21 89.67 75.88
N ALA A 1042 -34.47 89.25 75.98
CA ALA A 1042 -34.88 87.93 76.48
C ALA A 1042 -34.71 86.81 75.44
N TYR A 1043 -33.48 86.34 75.32
CA TYR A 1043 -33.12 85.15 74.55
C TYR A 1043 -31.96 84.39 75.22
N GLU A 1044 -31.76 83.15 74.80
CA GLU A 1044 -30.68 82.27 75.20
C GLU A 1044 -29.83 81.92 73.97
N THR A 1045 -28.51 81.84 74.13
CA THR A 1045 -27.56 81.46 73.07
C THR A 1045 -26.86 80.16 73.46
N SER A 1046 -26.64 79.25 72.53
CA SER A 1046 -25.90 78.02 72.81
C SER A 1046 -24.46 78.33 73.23
N LYS A 1047 -23.94 77.61 74.25
CA LYS A 1047 -22.54 77.78 74.73
C LYS A 1047 -21.49 77.41 73.69
N ARG A 1048 -21.85 76.55 72.73
CA ARG A 1048 -21.00 76.14 71.62
C ARG A 1048 -21.70 76.40 70.29
N ALA A 1049 -20.91 76.55 69.22
CA ALA A 1049 -21.45 76.58 67.87
C ALA A 1049 -22.05 75.22 67.50
N LEU A 1050 -23.02 75.19 66.59
CA LEU A 1050 -23.75 73.98 66.19
C LEU A 1050 -22.82 72.89 65.61
N ASN A 1051 -21.72 73.30 64.96
CA ASN A 1051 -20.71 72.36 64.45
C ASN A 1051 -19.76 71.80 65.53
N ALA A 1052 -19.76 72.36 66.75
CA ALA A 1052 -18.91 71.90 67.85
C ALA A 1052 -19.55 70.69 68.55
N GLY A 1053 -19.39 69.51 67.94
CA GLY A 1053 -20.00 68.24 68.38
C GLY A 1053 -20.24 67.24 67.24
N THR A 1054 -19.93 67.63 66.00
CA THR A 1054 -20.27 66.85 64.79
C THR A 1054 -19.28 65.73 64.46
N ALA A 1055 -18.14 65.66 65.17
CA ALA A 1055 -17.19 64.56 65.07
C ALA A 1055 -17.87 63.28 65.60
N GLY A 1056 -18.44 62.48 64.71
CA GLY A 1056 -19.19 61.27 65.05
C GLY A 1056 -20.69 61.32 64.74
N PHE A 1057 -21.18 62.27 63.94
CA PHE A 1057 -22.54 62.17 63.37
C PHE A 1057 -22.61 60.99 62.39
N ALA A 1058 -22.79 59.78 62.92
CA ALA A 1058 -22.94 58.53 62.18
C ALA A 1058 -24.41 58.31 61.87
N GLY A 1059 -24.91 59.07 60.91
CA GLY A 1059 -26.06 58.71 60.09
C GLY A 1059 -27.46 58.82 60.70
N GLU A 1060 -27.68 58.78 62.02
CA GLU A 1060 -29.05 58.79 62.56
C GLU A 1060 -29.28 59.44 63.94
N THR A 1061 -28.28 59.60 64.82
CA THR A 1061 -28.50 60.18 66.18
C THR A 1061 -28.00 61.63 66.27
N CYS A 1062 -28.74 62.47 67.00
CA CYS A 1062 -28.46 63.88 67.23
C CYS A 1062 -28.01 64.18 68.66
N SER A 1063 -27.74 63.14 69.46
CA SER A 1063 -27.48 63.24 70.91
C SER A 1063 -26.15 63.93 71.28
N ASN A 1064 -25.33 64.26 70.29
CA ASN A 1064 -24.10 65.05 70.39
C ASN A 1064 -24.22 66.47 69.80
N ILE A 1065 -25.36 66.81 69.19
CA ILE A 1065 -25.62 68.12 68.58
C ILE A 1065 -26.10 69.10 69.63
N VAL A 1066 -25.63 70.35 69.58
CA VAL A 1066 -25.81 71.38 70.63
C VAL A 1066 -27.25 71.54 71.15
N CYS A 1067 -28.27 71.30 70.32
CA CYS A 1067 -29.68 71.41 70.69
C CYS A 1067 -30.24 70.19 71.45
N HIS A 1068 -29.62 69.02 71.28
CA HIS A 1068 -30.09 67.72 71.78
C HIS A 1068 -29.05 67.01 72.66
N ASN A 1069 -27.94 67.69 72.97
CA ASN A 1069 -26.78 67.10 73.61
C ASN A 1069 -27.02 66.77 75.08
N GLY A 1070 -26.66 65.54 75.49
CA GLY A 1070 -26.80 65.08 76.88
C GLY A 1070 -28.16 64.46 77.21
N GLN A 1071 -28.99 64.19 76.21
CA GLN A 1071 -30.24 63.42 76.34
C GLN A 1071 -29.94 61.92 76.45
N GLY A 1072 -29.48 61.48 77.63
CA GLY A 1072 -28.98 60.11 77.85
C GLY A 1072 -30.01 58.98 77.69
N ASN A 1073 -31.31 59.27 77.86
CA ASN A 1073 -32.37 58.24 77.80
C ASN A 1073 -33.25 58.26 76.55
N SER A 1074 -33.22 59.33 75.74
CA SER A 1074 -34.09 59.47 74.56
C SER A 1074 -33.35 59.36 73.22
N ASN A 1075 -32.01 59.39 73.22
CA ASN A 1075 -31.13 59.28 72.04
C ASN A 1075 -31.76 59.79 70.73
N PRO A 1076 -32.07 61.09 70.64
CA PRO A 1076 -32.93 61.63 69.59
C PRO A 1076 -32.41 61.26 68.20
N ARG A 1077 -33.24 60.57 67.42
CA ARG A 1077 -32.94 60.12 66.07
C ARG A 1077 -33.57 61.03 65.04
N TRP A 1078 -32.79 61.33 64.00
CA TRP A 1078 -33.16 62.27 62.95
C TRP A 1078 -34.47 61.91 62.24
N VAL A 1079 -34.80 60.63 62.09
CA VAL A 1079 -35.91 60.17 61.22
C VAL A 1079 -37.16 59.71 61.98
N THR A 1080 -37.02 59.20 63.21
CA THR A 1080 -38.10 58.45 63.89
C THR A 1080 -38.83 59.22 64.99
N ASP A 1081 -38.27 60.31 65.52
CA ASP A 1081 -38.71 60.86 66.80
C ASP A 1081 -39.64 62.08 66.63
N ARG A 1082 -40.66 61.96 65.76
CA ARG A 1082 -41.67 63.00 65.61
C ARG A 1082 -42.52 63.10 66.88
N GLY A 1083 -42.64 64.31 67.42
CA GLY A 1083 -43.67 64.61 68.41
C GLY A 1083 -43.38 64.20 69.85
N ALA A 1084 -42.13 63.83 70.20
CA ALA A 1084 -41.76 63.53 71.59
C ALA A 1084 -41.69 64.77 72.52
N GLY A 1085 -42.37 65.85 72.15
CA GLY A 1085 -42.62 67.03 72.97
C GLY A 1085 -41.35 67.77 73.40
N CYS A 1086 -41.53 68.72 74.31
CA CYS A 1086 -40.46 69.52 74.89
C CYS A 1086 -39.35 68.65 75.56
N LEU A 1087 -39.65 67.38 75.86
CA LEU A 1087 -38.74 66.45 76.55
C LEU A 1087 -37.55 65.97 75.70
N LEU A 1088 -37.61 66.10 74.37
CA LEU A 1088 -36.47 65.80 73.48
C LEU A 1088 -35.31 66.80 73.60
N CYS A 1089 -35.59 68.00 74.09
CA CYS A 1089 -34.59 69.04 74.31
C CYS A 1089 -34.37 69.29 75.81
N HIS A 1090 -35.42 69.07 76.62
CA HIS A 1090 -35.44 69.33 78.05
C HIS A 1090 -35.59 68.02 78.82
N SER A 1091 -34.52 67.56 79.47
CA SER A 1091 -34.56 66.29 80.23
C SER A 1091 -35.48 66.34 81.46
N LYS A 1092 -35.86 67.55 81.92
CA LYS A 1092 -36.86 67.85 82.95
C LYS A 1092 -37.48 69.22 82.61
N LEU A 1093 -38.82 69.35 82.66
CA LEU A 1093 -39.54 70.59 82.35
C LEU A 1093 -40.07 71.28 83.62
#